data_AF-A0A521WJJ6-F1
#
_entry.id   AF-A0A521WJJ6-F1
#
_cell.length_a   1.000
_cell.length_b   1.000
_cell.length_c   1.000
_cell.angle_alpha   90.00
_cell.angle_beta   90.00
_cell.angle_gamma   90.00
#
_symmetry.space_group_name_H-M   'P 1'
#
loop_
_entity.id
_entity.type
_entity.pdbx_description
1 polymer ?
#
loop_
_entity_poly.entity_id
_entity_poly.type
_entity_poly.pdbx_seq_one_letter_code
_entity_poly.pdbx_strand_id
1 'polypeptide(L)'
;MGLLHEVFHIVLQAYREDVNRDAFEQCDKYLTSHLGADAVNNFLKHLADIFPSLSVYRGQQTIEQFFNTATDGIPNRQILLEEIILLHLQHHNPALQTMSDLIEEKEFFESEQYNTVINLVEQFFDEQPAFSPEEQPLLKMLFSSIHSSPNSLSDQLFFIQSHWKKYIERFRQEFFILQALDFLKEEGKYFLMQKHIAAQAQMERSIVPSIEFPFFHGFGGEKESPPVPVFPTGGEPEPEQFSPDINWMPRLVLIAKNAFVWLNQLSKQYSRSITRLDEIPDDELSRLSSYGITGLWLIGIWNRSKASKRIKHLHGNIDAEASAYSLDGYDISEELGGYSAYYNLRERARAKGIRLACDMVPNHMGIDSQWVINHPDWFIQTEAPPYFNYSFTGPDLSNNDRVGIYIEDGYWRRSDAAVVFKRHDRYTGDVKYIYHGNDGTNMPWNDTAQLDFMKPEVREAVIQTILHVARLFPVIRFDAAMTLAKKHYQRLWFPQPGTAGAVPSRAMFAMTKEQFDAQMPIEFWREVVDRVQQEVPDTLLLAEAFWLMEGYFVRTLGMHRVYNSAFMHMLKKEENTNFKQTIKNVLEYNPQILKRHVNFMSNPDEETAIAQFGSHDKYFGVCVMMITLPGLPMFGHGQLEGFTEKYGMEYRRAYYDEAPNYHLLYRHEQEIFQLLKKRYLFAEVENFQMYDFYNEDGVLNDDVFAYSNRYGNERALIVYNNAYERATGRIHPASAKQMLGERLIESTIGAALQ
;
A
#
# COMPACT_ATOMS: atom_id res chain seq x y z
N MET A 1 4.04 -11.31 27.37
CA MET A 1 3.85 -11.59 28.81
C MET A 1 2.37 -11.69 29.15
N GLY A 2 1.59 -10.60 29.14
CA GLY A 2 0.16 -10.64 29.54
C GLY A 2 -0.67 -11.71 28.83
N LEU A 3 -0.47 -11.90 27.51
CA LEU A 3 -1.16 -12.96 26.77
C LEU A 3 -0.78 -14.38 27.22
N LEU A 4 0.49 -14.63 27.59
CA LEU A 4 0.90 -15.94 28.13
C LEU A 4 0.21 -16.20 29.48
N HIS A 5 0.11 -15.16 30.31
CA HIS A 5 -0.57 -15.23 31.61
C HIS A 5 -2.07 -15.58 31.45
N GLU A 6 -2.77 -14.90 30.53
CA GLU A 6 -4.17 -15.22 30.19
C GLU A 6 -4.34 -16.65 29.67
N VAL A 7 -3.42 -17.12 28.81
CA VAL A 7 -3.46 -18.51 28.32
C VAL A 7 -3.26 -19.50 29.46
N PHE A 8 -2.35 -19.24 30.40
CA PHE A 8 -2.14 -20.13 31.54
C PHE A 8 -3.37 -20.17 32.46
N HIS A 9 -4.05 -19.04 32.69
CA HIS A 9 -5.35 -19.05 33.39
C HIS A 9 -6.37 -19.96 32.70
N ILE A 10 -6.47 -19.90 31.37
CA ILE A 10 -7.37 -20.75 30.59
C ILE A 10 -7.04 -22.24 30.76
N VAL A 11 -5.75 -22.60 30.75
CA VAL A 11 -5.31 -23.98 30.96
C VAL A 11 -5.66 -24.45 32.37
N LEU A 12 -5.42 -23.62 33.39
CA LEU A 12 -5.78 -23.92 34.78
C LEU A 12 -7.30 -24.06 34.97
N GLN A 13 -8.09 -23.20 34.33
CA GLN A 13 -9.55 -23.30 34.32
C GLN A 13 -10.01 -24.60 33.65
N ALA A 14 -9.47 -24.93 32.48
CA ALA A 14 -9.80 -26.15 31.77
C ALA A 14 -9.46 -27.41 32.62
N TYR A 15 -8.39 -27.37 33.41
CA TYR A 15 -8.04 -28.46 34.34
C TYR A 15 -9.12 -28.68 35.40
N ARG A 16 -9.61 -27.58 35.98
CA ARG A 16 -10.69 -27.62 36.98
C ARG A 16 -11.99 -28.13 36.37
N GLU A 17 -12.31 -27.74 35.15
CA GLU A 17 -13.55 -28.16 34.48
C GLU A 17 -13.51 -29.62 34.03
N ASP A 18 -12.38 -30.09 33.50
CA ASP A 18 -12.31 -31.36 32.79
C ASP A 18 -11.70 -32.51 33.61
N VAL A 19 -10.90 -32.22 34.64
CA VAL A 19 -10.15 -33.24 35.39
C VAL A 19 -10.49 -33.25 36.88
N ASN A 20 -10.24 -32.14 37.59
CA ASN A 20 -10.46 -32.08 39.03
C ASN A 20 -10.96 -30.70 39.46
N ARG A 21 -12.29 -30.59 39.62
CA ARG A 21 -13.00 -29.37 40.01
C ARG A 21 -12.51 -28.76 41.32
N ASP A 22 -12.10 -29.61 42.25
CA ASP A 22 -11.73 -29.23 43.60
C ASP A 22 -10.21 -29.19 43.80
N ALA A 23 -9.41 -29.27 42.73
CA ALA A 23 -7.95 -29.38 42.80
C ALA A 23 -7.29 -28.29 43.66
N PHE A 24 -7.69 -27.03 43.48
CA PHE A 24 -7.15 -25.91 44.25
C PHE A 24 -7.61 -25.89 45.71
N GLU A 25 -8.82 -26.38 45.99
CA GLU A 25 -9.28 -26.57 47.37
C GLU A 25 -8.51 -27.69 48.07
N GLN A 26 -8.26 -28.79 47.35
CA GLN A 26 -7.46 -29.91 47.83
C GLN A 26 -6.00 -29.50 48.03
N CYS A 27 -5.45 -28.66 47.15
CA CYS A 27 -4.12 -28.08 47.31
C CYS A 27 -4.02 -27.18 48.56
N ASP A 28 -4.99 -26.30 48.81
CA ASP A 28 -5.04 -25.47 50.04
C ASP A 28 -5.06 -26.34 51.31
N LYS A 29 -5.86 -27.43 51.30
CA LYS A 29 -5.92 -28.41 52.40
C LYS A 29 -4.60 -29.17 52.56
N TYR A 30 -3.96 -29.55 51.46
CA TYR A 30 -2.66 -30.22 51.45
C TYR A 30 -1.56 -29.34 52.03
N LEU A 31 -1.49 -28.07 51.63
CA LEU A 31 -0.56 -27.10 52.21
C LEU A 31 -0.83 -26.89 53.71
N THR A 32 -2.11 -26.78 54.08
CA THR A 32 -2.53 -26.60 55.47
C THR A 32 -2.15 -27.78 56.37
N SER A 33 -2.21 -29.01 55.86
CA SER A 33 -1.84 -30.20 56.64
C SER A 33 -0.32 -30.35 56.84
N HIS A 34 0.49 -29.83 55.91
CA HIS A 34 1.96 -29.92 55.97
C HIS A 34 2.61 -28.74 56.70
N LEU A 35 2.07 -27.52 56.54
CA LEU A 35 2.68 -26.28 57.07
C LEU A 35 1.91 -25.68 58.26
N GLY A 36 0.66 -26.09 58.47
CA GLY A 36 -0.25 -25.49 59.44
C GLY A 36 -1.01 -24.28 58.89
N ALA A 37 -2.25 -24.10 59.36
CA ALA A 37 -3.17 -23.08 58.84
C ALA A 37 -2.64 -21.65 58.96
N ASP A 38 -2.00 -21.31 60.09
CA ASP A 38 -1.47 -19.96 60.31
C ASP A 38 -0.33 -19.62 59.33
N ALA A 39 0.54 -20.59 59.03
CA ALA A 39 1.65 -20.40 58.10
C ALA A 39 1.15 -20.17 56.67
N VAL A 40 0.20 -20.98 56.20
CA VAL A 40 -0.41 -20.83 54.87
C VAL A 40 -1.19 -19.51 54.76
N ASN A 41 -1.93 -19.15 55.81
CA ASN A 41 -2.69 -17.90 55.85
C ASN A 41 -1.79 -16.68 55.76
N ASN A 42 -0.70 -16.66 56.53
CA ASN A 42 0.26 -15.56 56.51
C ASN A 42 0.95 -15.45 55.16
N PHE A 43 1.33 -16.58 54.55
CA PHE A 43 1.94 -16.60 53.22
C PHE A 43 1.00 -16.02 52.15
N LEU A 44 -0.24 -16.50 52.07
CA LEU A 44 -1.20 -16.01 51.06
C LEU A 44 -1.59 -14.54 51.27
N LYS A 45 -1.65 -14.08 52.52
CA LYS A 45 -1.87 -12.64 52.82
C LYS A 45 -0.66 -11.79 52.43
N HIS A 46 0.56 -12.29 52.64
CA HIS A 46 1.77 -11.61 52.21
C HIS A 46 1.86 -11.54 50.68
N LEU A 47 1.49 -12.62 49.98
CA LEU A 47 1.34 -12.64 48.53
C LEU A 47 0.34 -11.57 48.05
N ALA A 48 -0.82 -11.45 48.71
CA ALA A 48 -1.83 -10.45 48.38
C ALA A 48 -1.43 -9.00 48.73
N ASP A 49 -0.40 -8.81 49.56
CA ASP A 49 0.18 -7.49 49.89
C ASP A 49 1.18 -7.05 48.82
N ILE A 50 2.05 -7.98 48.41
CA ILE A 50 3.07 -7.74 47.38
C ILE A 50 2.44 -7.65 45.98
N PHE A 51 1.47 -8.53 45.69
CA PHE A 51 0.75 -8.60 44.42
C PHE A 51 -0.76 -8.37 44.66
N PRO A 52 -1.17 -7.13 44.98
CA PRO A 52 -2.55 -6.83 45.33
C PRO A 52 -3.48 -6.89 44.13
N SER A 53 -4.69 -7.42 44.35
CA SER A 53 -5.76 -7.30 43.36
C SER A 53 -6.12 -5.83 43.13
N LEU A 54 -6.72 -5.51 41.98
CA LEU A 54 -7.01 -4.12 41.58
C LEU A 54 -7.85 -3.36 42.62
N SER A 55 -8.76 -4.06 43.30
CA SER A 55 -9.63 -3.50 44.34
C SER A 55 -8.91 -3.30 45.68
N VAL A 56 -7.92 -4.14 46.02
CA VAL A 56 -7.02 -3.92 47.17
C VAL A 56 -6.08 -2.75 46.87
N TYR A 57 -5.45 -2.73 45.69
CA TYR A 57 -4.54 -1.67 45.25
C TYR A 57 -5.19 -0.29 45.21
N ARG A 58 -6.46 -0.21 44.78
CA ARG A 58 -7.25 1.03 44.76
C ARG A 58 -7.83 1.42 46.13
N GLY A 59 -7.58 0.64 47.19
CA GLY A 59 -8.08 0.90 48.55
C GLY A 59 -9.59 0.69 48.70
N GLN A 60 -10.24 -0.06 47.81
CA GLN A 60 -11.68 -0.33 47.85
C GLN A 60 -12.04 -1.43 48.85
N GLN A 61 -11.09 -2.31 49.16
CA GLN A 61 -11.20 -3.34 50.19
C GLN A 61 -9.83 -3.59 50.84
N THR A 62 -9.83 -4.07 52.09
CA THR A 62 -8.58 -4.48 52.76
C THR A 62 -8.17 -5.90 52.35
N ILE A 63 -6.89 -6.25 52.56
CA ILE A 63 -6.40 -7.63 52.32
C ILE A 63 -7.20 -8.64 53.14
N GLU A 64 -7.54 -8.32 54.39
CA GLU A 64 -8.36 -9.19 55.25
C GLU A 64 -9.77 -9.40 54.71
N GLN A 65 -10.37 -8.36 54.11
CA GLN A 65 -11.69 -8.45 53.48
C GLN A 65 -11.62 -9.26 52.18
N PHE A 66 -10.63 -9.00 51.34
CA PHE A 66 -10.38 -9.76 50.12
C PHE A 66 -10.16 -11.24 50.44
N PHE A 67 -9.32 -11.55 51.42
CA PHE A 67 -8.97 -12.92 51.77
C PHE A 67 -10.17 -13.78 52.22
N ASN A 68 -11.14 -13.17 52.89
CA ASN A 68 -12.32 -13.84 53.44
C ASN A 68 -13.54 -13.82 52.50
N THR A 69 -13.38 -13.39 51.25
CA THR A 69 -14.46 -13.31 50.25
C THR A 69 -14.19 -14.24 49.05
N ALA A 70 -15.12 -14.25 48.09
CA ALA A 70 -15.02 -14.99 46.85
C ALA A 70 -15.23 -14.05 45.67
N THR A 71 -14.48 -14.26 44.59
CA THR A 71 -14.64 -13.56 43.31
C THR A 71 -15.20 -14.56 42.31
N ASP A 72 -16.29 -14.20 41.63
CA ASP A 72 -16.99 -15.07 40.66
C ASP A 72 -17.33 -16.48 41.18
N GLY A 73 -17.62 -16.57 42.49
CA GLY A 73 -17.96 -17.83 43.17
C GLY A 73 -16.77 -18.69 43.57
N ILE A 74 -15.52 -18.25 43.31
CA ILE A 74 -14.29 -18.92 43.71
C ILE A 74 -13.73 -18.22 44.96
N PRO A 75 -13.45 -18.96 46.06
CA PRO A 75 -12.80 -18.38 47.23
C PRO A 75 -11.47 -17.70 46.86
N ASN A 76 -11.25 -16.47 47.32
CA ASN A 76 -10.07 -15.69 46.92
C ASN A 76 -8.74 -16.33 47.34
N ARG A 77 -8.75 -17.22 48.34
CA ARG A 77 -7.62 -18.08 48.67
C ARG A 77 -7.18 -18.99 47.51
N GLN A 78 -8.14 -19.57 46.79
CA GLN A 78 -7.85 -20.42 45.63
C GLN A 78 -7.31 -19.59 44.48
N ILE A 79 -7.79 -18.35 44.32
CA ILE A 79 -7.26 -17.40 43.32
C ILE A 79 -5.80 -17.07 43.64
N LEU A 80 -5.46 -16.84 44.91
CA LEU A 80 -4.07 -16.61 45.33
C LEU A 80 -3.17 -17.83 45.11
N LEU A 81 -3.71 -19.05 45.26
CA LEU A 81 -2.98 -20.29 44.92
C LEU A 81 -2.79 -20.49 43.42
N GLU A 82 -3.74 -20.04 42.61
CA GLU A 82 -3.58 -19.98 41.16
C GLU A 82 -2.50 -18.96 40.79
N GLU A 83 -2.56 -17.78 41.39
CA GLU A 83 -1.65 -16.68 41.11
C GLU A 83 -0.20 -17.02 41.46
N ILE A 84 0.06 -17.68 42.59
CA ILE A 84 1.43 -18.07 42.94
C ILE A 84 2.05 -19.05 41.93
N ILE A 85 1.24 -19.92 41.29
CA ILE A 85 1.71 -20.80 40.22
C ILE A 85 2.07 -19.99 38.97
N LEU A 86 1.24 -19.01 38.61
CA LEU A 86 1.49 -18.16 37.45
C LEU A 86 2.71 -17.26 37.64
N LEU A 87 2.86 -16.68 38.83
CA LEU A 87 4.04 -15.92 39.23
C LEU A 87 5.29 -16.80 39.23
N HIS A 88 5.18 -18.06 39.67
CA HIS A 88 6.28 -19.03 39.59
C HIS A 88 6.71 -19.31 38.15
N LEU A 89 5.76 -19.49 37.22
CA LEU A 89 6.04 -19.65 35.78
C LEU A 89 6.71 -18.40 35.20
N GLN A 90 6.28 -17.20 35.58
CA GLN A 90 6.88 -15.95 35.12
C GLN A 90 8.31 -15.79 35.65
N HIS A 91 8.51 -16.02 36.94
CA HIS A 91 9.83 -15.93 37.58
C HIS A 91 10.85 -16.88 36.94
N HIS A 92 10.41 -18.09 36.54
CA HIS A 92 11.26 -19.09 35.90
C HIS A 92 11.30 -19.00 34.37
N ASN A 93 10.77 -17.93 33.75
CA ASN A 93 10.79 -17.74 32.30
C ASN A 93 11.99 -16.87 31.86
N PRO A 94 13.05 -17.46 31.27
CA PRO A 94 14.24 -16.69 30.90
C PRO A 94 13.96 -15.59 29.87
N ALA A 95 12.91 -15.73 29.06
CA ALA A 95 12.51 -14.72 28.08
C ALA A 95 12.04 -13.39 28.72
N LEU A 96 11.74 -13.38 30.03
CA LEU A 96 11.33 -12.20 30.78
C LEU A 96 12.50 -11.49 31.49
N GLN A 97 13.74 -12.00 31.37
CA GLN A 97 14.90 -11.44 32.06
C GLN A 97 15.16 -9.96 31.76
N THR A 98 14.82 -9.49 30.56
CA THR A 98 14.96 -8.06 30.18
C THR A 98 13.94 -7.14 30.88
N MET A 99 12.90 -7.72 31.48
CA MET A 99 11.84 -7.01 32.21
C MET A 99 11.89 -7.28 33.72
N SER A 100 12.93 -7.97 34.23
CA SER A 100 13.06 -8.38 35.63
C SER A 100 12.80 -7.22 36.61
N ASP A 101 13.30 -6.03 36.29
CA ASP A 101 13.19 -4.84 37.15
C ASP A 101 11.74 -4.31 37.30
N LEU A 102 10.82 -4.73 36.44
CA LEU A 102 9.41 -4.31 36.45
C LEU A 102 8.47 -5.37 37.08
N ILE A 103 8.95 -6.60 37.27
CA ILE A 103 8.09 -7.75 37.60
C ILE A 103 8.64 -8.66 38.72
N GLU A 104 9.92 -8.55 39.09
CA GLU A 104 10.51 -9.39 40.12
C GLU A 104 10.54 -8.71 41.49
N GLU A 105 10.00 -9.42 42.47
CA GLU A 105 10.15 -9.12 43.90
C GLU A 105 11.15 -10.11 44.49
N LYS A 106 12.45 -9.83 44.29
CA LYS A 106 13.55 -10.78 44.56
C LYS A 106 13.54 -11.34 45.98
N GLU A 107 13.27 -10.48 46.97
CA GLU A 107 13.21 -10.89 48.38
C GLU A 107 12.12 -11.93 48.65
N PHE A 108 11.01 -11.87 47.92
CA PHE A 108 9.91 -12.82 48.06
C PHE A 108 10.24 -14.18 47.43
N PHE A 109 10.74 -14.18 46.18
CA PHE A 109 11.05 -15.41 45.43
C PHE A 109 12.29 -16.16 45.97
N GLU A 110 13.22 -15.46 46.62
CA GLU A 110 14.38 -16.08 47.27
C GLU A 110 14.06 -16.59 48.70
N SER A 111 12.86 -16.37 49.21
CA SER A 111 12.49 -16.76 50.58
C SER A 111 12.37 -18.28 50.76
N GLU A 112 12.76 -18.79 51.93
CA GLU A 112 12.59 -20.20 52.29
C GLU A 112 11.10 -20.61 52.30
N GLN A 113 10.22 -19.68 52.66
CA GLN A 113 8.77 -19.88 52.72
C GLN A 113 8.18 -20.08 51.32
N TYR A 114 8.57 -19.25 50.35
CA TYR A 114 8.18 -19.41 48.95
C TYR A 114 8.60 -20.78 48.40
N ASN A 115 9.89 -21.12 48.55
CA ASN A 115 10.43 -22.39 48.07
C ASN A 115 9.72 -23.60 48.69
N THR A 116 9.42 -23.53 49.99
CA THR A 116 8.68 -24.60 50.67
C THR A 116 7.26 -24.75 50.13
N VAL A 117 6.53 -23.65 49.93
CA VAL A 117 5.16 -23.68 49.41
C VAL A 117 5.14 -24.21 47.97
N ILE A 118 6.00 -23.69 47.09
CA ILE A 118 6.05 -24.14 45.69
C ILE A 118 6.39 -25.63 45.59
N ASN A 119 7.38 -26.12 46.33
CA ASN A 119 7.74 -27.55 46.32
C ASN A 119 6.55 -28.44 46.72
N LEU A 120 5.74 -28.02 47.70
CA LEU A 120 4.54 -28.75 48.10
C LEU A 120 3.41 -28.65 47.07
N VAL A 121 3.25 -27.50 46.41
CA VAL A 121 2.31 -27.33 45.30
C VAL A 121 2.70 -28.26 44.14
N GLU A 122 3.98 -28.32 43.80
CA GLU A 122 4.51 -29.23 42.77
C GLU A 122 4.25 -30.71 43.11
N GLN A 123 4.59 -31.13 44.34
CA GLN A 123 4.32 -32.49 44.81
C GLN A 123 2.83 -32.84 44.74
N PHE A 124 1.96 -31.91 45.16
CA PHE A 124 0.52 -32.12 45.09
C PHE A 124 0.05 -32.34 43.66
N PHE A 125 0.46 -31.48 42.71
CA PHE A 125 0.00 -31.57 41.32
C PHE A 125 0.66 -32.72 40.52
N ASP A 126 1.82 -33.21 40.95
CA ASP A 126 2.45 -34.41 40.37
C ASP A 126 1.69 -35.71 40.72
N GLU A 127 0.94 -35.73 41.83
CA GLU A 127 0.08 -36.86 42.22
C GLU A 127 -1.33 -36.79 41.61
N GLN A 128 -1.69 -35.68 40.96
CA GLN A 128 -3.00 -35.52 40.32
C GLN A 128 -3.06 -36.16 38.93
N PRO A 129 -4.27 -36.43 38.38
CA PRO A 129 -4.38 -36.95 37.01
C PRO A 129 -3.77 -36.00 35.99
N ALA A 130 -3.08 -36.57 35.01
CA ALA A 130 -2.43 -35.85 33.92
C ALA A 130 -3.43 -35.03 33.08
N PHE A 131 -2.94 -33.93 32.48
CA PHE A 131 -3.76 -32.92 31.82
C PHE A 131 -3.19 -32.42 30.49
N SER A 132 -2.46 -33.24 29.74
CA SER A 132 -1.93 -32.82 28.44
C SER A 132 -2.24 -33.82 27.34
N PRO A 133 -2.15 -33.42 26.06
CA PRO A 133 -2.14 -34.36 24.93
C PRO A 133 -1.02 -35.43 25.05
N GLU A 134 0.00 -35.16 25.86
CA GLU A 134 1.16 -36.00 26.13
C GLU A 134 1.07 -36.73 27.49
N GLU A 135 -0.10 -36.72 28.14
CA GLU A 135 -0.36 -37.33 29.46
C GLU A 135 0.62 -36.89 30.57
N GLN A 136 0.91 -35.59 30.66
CA GLN A 136 1.79 -35.02 31.68
C GLN A 136 1.04 -34.31 32.82
N PRO A 137 1.63 -34.21 34.03
CA PRO A 137 1.13 -33.37 35.13
C PRO A 137 0.94 -31.90 34.74
N LEU A 138 -0.02 -31.22 35.39
CA LEU A 138 -0.45 -29.85 35.06
C LEU A 138 0.71 -28.85 35.01
N LEU A 139 1.56 -28.81 36.03
CA LEU A 139 2.66 -27.85 36.09
C LEU A 139 3.72 -28.13 35.02
N LYS A 140 4.02 -29.41 34.74
CA LYS A 140 4.94 -29.80 33.66
C LYS A 140 4.42 -29.36 32.30
N MET A 141 3.12 -29.49 32.07
CA MET A 141 2.50 -28.95 30.87
C MET A 141 2.68 -27.43 30.78
N LEU A 142 2.35 -26.65 31.82
CA LEU A 142 2.48 -25.19 31.79
C LEU A 142 3.92 -24.75 31.46
N PHE A 143 4.90 -25.44 32.04
CA PHE A 143 6.32 -25.22 31.79
C PHE A 143 6.80 -25.65 30.39
N SER A 144 6.08 -26.51 29.67
CA SER A 144 6.55 -27.06 28.38
C SER A 144 6.78 -25.97 27.31
N SER A 145 5.95 -24.93 27.29
CA SER A 145 6.14 -23.78 26.39
C SER A 145 7.46 -23.05 26.67
N ILE A 146 7.74 -22.78 27.95
CA ILE A 146 8.97 -22.11 28.41
C ILE A 146 10.19 -22.98 28.08
N HIS A 147 10.15 -24.29 28.38
CA HIS A 147 11.28 -25.18 28.09
C HIS A 147 11.54 -25.36 26.60
N SER A 148 10.49 -25.40 25.77
CA SER A 148 10.62 -25.52 24.32
C SER A 148 11.31 -24.30 23.71
N SER A 149 11.03 -23.11 24.25
CA SER A 149 11.53 -21.83 23.71
C SER A 149 11.93 -20.87 24.84
N PRO A 150 13.04 -21.13 25.56
CA PRO A 150 13.36 -20.45 26.81
C PRO A 150 13.64 -18.96 26.67
N ASN A 151 14.10 -18.52 25.49
CA ASN A 151 14.56 -17.15 25.27
C ASN A 151 13.63 -16.32 24.37
N SER A 152 12.43 -16.81 24.07
CA SER A 152 11.55 -16.19 23.06
C SER A 152 10.07 -16.31 23.44
N LEU A 153 9.45 -15.21 23.85
CA LEU A 153 8.01 -15.17 24.16
C LEU A 153 7.15 -15.45 22.93
N SER A 154 7.59 -15.04 21.74
CA SER A 154 6.87 -15.31 20.48
C SER A 154 6.88 -16.79 20.14
N ASP A 155 8.01 -17.48 20.32
CA ASP A 155 8.10 -18.91 20.03
C ASP A 155 7.36 -19.74 21.11
N GLN A 156 7.32 -19.27 22.36
CA GLN A 156 6.46 -19.84 23.41
C GLN A 156 4.97 -19.78 23.03
N LEU A 157 4.50 -18.63 22.54
CA LEU A 157 3.13 -18.46 22.06
C LEU A 157 2.83 -19.32 20.82
N PHE A 158 3.80 -19.47 19.91
CA PHE A 158 3.69 -20.35 18.75
C PHE A 158 3.59 -21.84 19.16
N PHE A 159 4.40 -22.26 20.12
CA PHE A 159 4.34 -23.60 20.70
C PHE A 159 2.94 -23.87 21.27
N ILE A 160 2.43 -22.94 22.09
CA ILE A 160 1.10 -23.00 22.69
C ILE A 160 0.00 -23.11 21.62
N GLN A 161 0.06 -22.27 20.58
CA GLN A 161 -0.90 -22.29 19.48
C GLN A 161 -0.91 -23.66 18.76
N SER A 162 0.27 -24.25 18.57
CA SER A 162 0.42 -25.53 17.86
C SER A 162 0.01 -26.74 18.71
N HIS A 163 0.30 -26.74 20.01
CA HIS A 163 0.18 -27.92 20.87
C HIS A 163 -1.05 -27.88 21.78
N TRP A 164 -1.56 -26.70 22.14
CA TRP A 164 -2.67 -26.53 23.09
C TRP A 164 -3.95 -26.02 22.42
N LYS A 165 -4.03 -26.14 21.08
CA LYS A 165 -5.13 -25.65 20.25
C LYS A 165 -6.53 -25.97 20.79
N LYS A 166 -6.76 -27.24 21.19
CA LYS A 166 -8.02 -27.72 21.77
C LYS A 166 -8.50 -26.88 22.97
N TYR A 167 -7.58 -26.44 23.83
CA TYR A 167 -7.90 -25.68 25.03
C TYR A 167 -8.14 -24.21 24.72
N ILE A 168 -7.42 -23.64 23.76
CA ILE A 168 -7.49 -22.23 23.40
C ILE A 168 -8.70 -21.92 22.51
N GLU A 169 -9.07 -22.84 21.61
CA GLU A 169 -10.28 -22.77 20.77
C GLU A 169 -11.55 -22.68 21.63
N ARG A 170 -11.63 -23.48 22.70
CA ARG A 170 -12.78 -23.54 23.63
C ARG A 170 -13.12 -22.18 24.23
N PHE A 171 -12.13 -21.32 24.47
CA PHE A 171 -12.31 -20.00 25.08
C PHE A 171 -12.20 -18.83 24.09
N ARG A 172 -12.27 -19.10 22.77
CA ARG A 172 -12.20 -18.09 21.68
C ARG A 172 -10.97 -17.19 21.72
N GLN A 173 -9.86 -17.63 22.32
CA GLN A 173 -8.63 -16.86 22.43
C GLN A 173 -7.65 -17.10 21.27
N GLU A 174 -7.91 -18.09 20.41
CA GLU A 174 -7.08 -18.43 19.25
C GLU A 174 -6.87 -17.21 18.33
N PHE A 175 -7.93 -16.44 18.11
CA PHE A 175 -7.90 -15.22 17.31
C PHE A 175 -6.98 -14.13 17.90
N PHE A 176 -7.00 -13.94 19.23
CA PHE A 176 -6.15 -12.98 19.92
C PHE A 176 -4.67 -13.40 19.91
N ILE A 177 -4.39 -14.70 20.06
CA ILE A 177 -3.01 -15.21 19.97
C ILE A 177 -2.45 -15.04 18.56
N LEU A 178 -3.25 -15.33 17.52
CA LEU A 178 -2.88 -15.10 16.13
C LEU A 178 -2.59 -13.62 15.85
N GLN A 179 -3.46 -12.71 16.32
CA GLN A 179 -3.25 -11.27 16.16
C GLN A 179 -1.97 -10.78 16.88
N ALA A 180 -1.71 -11.27 18.09
CA ALA A 180 -0.53 -10.88 18.85
C ALA A 180 0.77 -11.43 18.22
N LEU A 181 0.77 -12.66 17.72
CA LEU A 181 1.90 -13.25 17.00
C LEU A 181 2.19 -12.48 15.70
N ASP A 182 1.16 -12.08 14.95
CA ASP A 182 1.30 -11.25 13.76
C ASP A 182 1.88 -9.88 14.11
N PHE A 183 1.37 -9.22 15.16
CA PHE A 183 1.88 -7.95 15.63
C PHE A 183 3.37 -8.04 16.02
N LEU A 184 3.75 -9.04 16.83
CA LEU A 184 5.13 -9.25 17.28
C LEU A 184 6.09 -9.55 16.11
N LYS A 185 5.63 -10.32 15.12
CA LYS A 185 6.40 -10.63 13.90
C LYS A 185 6.69 -9.37 13.09
N GLU A 186 5.71 -8.50 12.91
CA GLU A 186 5.89 -7.25 12.17
C GLU A 186 6.72 -6.20 12.95
N GLU A 187 6.49 -6.08 14.26
CA GLU A 187 7.29 -5.23 15.14
C GLU A 187 8.77 -5.68 15.14
N GLY A 188 9.02 -7.00 15.15
CA GLY A 188 10.35 -7.58 15.06
C GLY A 188 11.08 -7.23 13.75
N LYS A 189 10.38 -7.20 12.61
CA LYS A 189 10.94 -6.75 11.32
C LYS A 189 11.35 -5.28 11.36
N TYR A 190 10.54 -4.43 11.99
CA TYR A 190 10.85 -3.01 12.16
C TYR A 190 12.13 -2.77 12.96
N PHE A 191 12.32 -3.46 14.09
CA PHE A 191 13.56 -3.37 14.87
C PHE A 191 14.77 -3.97 14.14
N LEU A 192 14.57 -5.03 13.33
CA LEU A 192 15.63 -5.57 12.48
C LEU A 192 16.05 -4.55 11.40
N MET A 193 15.08 -3.83 10.83
CA MET A 193 15.31 -2.78 9.85
C MET A 193 16.06 -1.59 10.48
N GLN A 194 15.65 -1.12 11.66
CA GLN A 194 16.37 -0.07 12.39
C GLN A 194 17.81 -0.48 12.72
N LYS A 195 18.05 -1.75 13.08
CA LYS A 195 19.42 -2.27 13.29
C LYS A 195 20.23 -2.26 12.00
N HIS A 196 19.64 -2.59 10.86
CA HIS A 196 20.31 -2.50 9.56
C HIS A 196 20.61 -1.06 9.14
N ILE A 197 19.67 -0.14 9.33
CA ILE A 197 19.84 1.29 9.07
C ILE A 197 20.95 1.86 9.96
N ALA A 198 20.96 1.51 11.25
CA ALA A 198 22.01 1.91 12.18
C ALA A 198 23.39 1.34 11.80
N ALA A 199 23.44 0.10 11.29
CA ALA A 199 24.66 -0.52 10.79
C ALA A 199 25.17 0.14 9.49
N GLN A 200 24.29 0.49 8.56
CA GLN A 200 24.64 1.26 7.34
C GLN A 200 25.15 2.66 7.67
N ALA A 201 24.49 3.38 8.58
CA ALA A 201 24.92 4.70 9.04
C ALA A 201 26.30 4.68 9.75
N GLN A 202 26.71 3.53 10.29
CA GLN A 202 28.04 3.33 10.86
C GLN A 202 29.12 3.09 9.79
N MET A 203 28.75 2.49 8.66
CA MET A 203 29.65 2.23 7.52
C MET A 203 29.97 3.51 6.74
N GLU A 204 28.99 4.39 6.56
CA GLU A 204 29.12 5.66 5.80
C GLU A 204 29.94 6.74 6.51
N ARG A 205 30.16 6.64 7.84
CA ARG A 205 30.97 7.59 8.62
C ARG A 205 32.49 7.48 8.40
N SER A 206 32.95 6.59 7.53
CA SER A 206 34.38 6.29 7.34
C SER A 206 35.03 7.00 6.13
N ILE A 207 34.32 7.89 5.43
CA ILE A 207 34.86 8.65 4.28
C ILE A 207 34.43 10.13 4.42
N VAL A 208 35.40 11.06 4.46
CA VAL A 208 35.19 12.52 4.67
C VAL A 208 36.24 13.30 3.84
N PRO A 209 35.99 14.51 3.27
CA PRO A 209 34.75 15.05 2.68
C PRO A 209 34.96 15.71 1.29
N SER A 210 33.96 15.62 0.41
CA SER A 210 33.62 16.71 -0.52
C SER A 210 32.31 17.33 -0.02
N ILE A 211 32.27 18.67 0.03
CA ILE A 211 31.11 19.42 0.54
C ILE A 211 29.97 19.28 -0.49
N GLU A 212 29.11 18.30 -0.25
CA GLU A 212 27.86 18.05 -0.98
C GLU A 212 26.70 18.05 0.02
N PHE A 213 25.61 18.74 -0.33
CA PHE A 213 24.41 18.88 0.50
C PHE A 213 23.64 17.54 0.56
N PRO A 214 23.56 16.84 1.72
CA PRO A 214 23.13 15.43 1.76
C PRO A 214 21.61 15.17 1.66
N PHE A 215 20.78 16.17 1.38
CA PHE A 215 19.31 16.03 1.54
C PHE A 215 18.54 15.72 0.24
N PHE A 216 19.15 15.84 -0.93
CA PHE A 216 18.48 15.60 -2.22
C PHE A 216 18.64 14.17 -2.76
N HIS A 217 19.43 13.30 -2.11
CA HIS A 217 19.61 11.90 -2.56
C HIS A 217 18.59 10.90 -1.99
N GLY A 218 17.58 11.36 -1.24
CA GLY A 218 16.49 10.51 -0.75
C GLY A 218 15.35 10.25 -1.75
N PHE A 219 15.37 10.88 -2.93
CA PHE A 219 14.31 10.75 -3.95
C PHE A 219 14.82 10.43 -5.37
N GLY A 220 16.12 10.11 -5.51
CA GLY A 220 16.77 9.85 -6.81
C GLY A 220 17.39 8.46 -6.97
N GLY A 221 17.14 7.52 -6.05
CA GLY A 221 17.34 6.09 -6.28
C GLY A 221 16.10 5.50 -6.95
N GLU A 222 16.24 4.45 -7.77
CA GLU A 222 15.09 3.65 -8.24
C GLU A 222 14.18 3.43 -7.02
N LYS A 223 12.91 3.89 -7.07
CA LYS A 223 11.92 3.49 -6.05
C LYS A 223 11.99 1.97 -6.03
N GLU A 224 12.53 1.37 -4.97
CA GLU A 224 12.42 -0.07 -4.77
C GLU A 224 10.93 -0.36 -4.84
N SER A 225 10.51 -1.04 -5.90
CA SER A 225 9.11 -1.35 -6.09
C SER A 225 8.69 -2.18 -4.87
N PRO A 226 7.62 -1.80 -4.15
CA PRO A 226 7.16 -2.57 -3.01
C PRO A 226 7.00 -4.04 -3.42
N PRO A 227 7.44 -4.99 -2.57
CA PRO A 227 7.44 -6.40 -2.94
C PRO A 227 6.05 -6.83 -3.40
N VAL A 228 6.00 -7.50 -4.55
CA VAL A 228 4.74 -7.98 -5.15
C VAL A 228 4.04 -8.86 -4.12
N PRO A 229 2.82 -8.50 -3.67
CA PRO A 229 2.13 -9.28 -2.65
C PRO A 229 1.80 -10.68 -3.17
N VAL A 230 2.10 -11.70 -2.36
CA VAL A 230 1.71 -13.08 -2.65
C VAL A 230 0.26 -13.26 -2.23
N PHE A 231 -0.56 -13.75 -3.15
CA PHE A 231 -1.96 -14.03 -2.88
C PHE A 231 -2.22 -15.53 -2.82
N PRO A 232 -3.04 -16.01 -1.86
CA PRO A 232 -3.45 -17.41 -1.82
C PRO A 232 -4.11 -17.83 -3.13
N THR A 233 -3.70 -18.98 -3.66
CA THR A 233 -4.27 -19.60 -4.86
C THR A 233 -5.63 -20.20 -4.53
N GLY A 234 -6.67 -19.38 -4.65
CA GLY A 234 -8.07 -19.71 -4.38
C GLY A 234 -8.93 -18.46 -4.56
N GLY A 235 -8.93 -17.93 -5.79
CA GLY A 235 -9.55 -16.64 -6.10
C GLY A 235 -11.06 -16.72 -6.33
N GLU A 236 -11.74 -15.60 -6.08
CA GLU A 236 -13.07 -15.34 -6.61
C GLU A 236 -13.08 -15.50 -8.14
N PRO A 237 -14.21 -15.88 -8.76
CA PRO A 237 -14.31 -15.93 -10.21
C PRO A 237 -13.94 -14.55 -10.80
N GLU A 238 -13.00 -14.55 -11.74
CA GLU A 238 -12.59 -13.36 -12.50
C GLU A 238 -13.27 -13.38 -13.88
N PRO A 239 -14.54 -12.92 -13.98
CA PRO A 239 -15.27 -12.92 -15.24
C PRO A 239 -14.64 -11.95 -16.24
N GLU A 240 -14.85 -12.21 -17.53
CA GLU A 240 -14.51 -11.28 -18.59
C GLU A 240 -15.63 -10.23 -18.76
N GLN A 241 -15.34 -8.98 -18.42
CA GLN A 241 -16.27 -7.85 -18.37
C GLN A 241 -15.60 -6.53 -18.82
N PHE A 242 -15.02 -6.57 -20.02
CA PHE A 242 -14.44 -5.39 -20.65
C PHE A 242 -15.46 -4.27 -20.85
N SER A 243 -15.08 -3.03 -20.55
CA SER A 243 -15.84 -1.86 -21.01
C SER A 243 -15.74 -1.70 -22.52
N PRO A 244 -16.83 -1.32 -23.21
CA PRO A 244 -16.77 -1.01 -24.63
C PRO A 244 -15.90 0.22 -24.88
N ASP A 245 -14.96 0.13 -25.81
CA ASP A 245 -14.26 1.32 -26.33
C ASP A 245 -15.18 2.05 -27.33
N ILE A 246 -15.24 3.37 -27.25
CA ILE A 246 -15.84 4.22 -28.30
C ILE A 246 -14.77 4.72 -29.27
N ASN A 247 -15.19 5.15 -30.47
CA ASN A 247 -14.34 5.38 -31.64
C ASN A 247 -13.02 6.15 -31.41
N TRP A 248 -12.98 7.10 -30.46
CA TRP A 248 -11.79 7.90 -30.20
C TRP A 248 -10.81 7.25 -29.20
N MET A 249 -11.30 6.40 -28.28
CA MET A 249 -10.52 5.84 -27.17
C MET A 249 -9.31 5.01 -27.62
N PRO A 250 -9.42 4.10 -28.63
CA PRO A 250 -8.25 3.37 -29.14
C PRO A 250 -7.18 4.28 -29.74
N ARG A 251 -7.61 5.42 -30.30
CA ARG A 251 -6.76 6.35 -31.06
C ARG A 251 -6.19 7.49 -30.20
N LEU A 252 -6.43 7.48 -28.89
CA LEU A 252 -5.89 8.49 -27.98
C LEU A 252 -4.35 8.43 -27.96
N VAL A 253 -3.73 9.60 -28.03
CA VAL A 253 -2.30 9.83 -27.80
C VAL A 253 -2.21 10.89 -26.72
N LEU A 254 -1.70 10.50 -25.55
CA LEU A 254 -1.73 11.34 -24.36
C LEU A 254 -0.37 12.01 -24.12
N ILE A 255 -0.38 13.28 -23.73
CA ILE A 255 0.79 13.94 -23.15
C ILE A 255 0.48 14.43 -21.74
N ALA A 256 1.37 14.15 -20.80
CA ALA A 256 1.29 14.63 -19.43
C ALA A 256 2.00 15.98 -19.29
N LYS A 257 1.37 16.93 -18.61
CA LYS A 257 1.97 18.22 -18.24
C LYS A 257 1.61 18.57 -16.79
N ASN A 258 2.61 18.68 -15.91
CA ASN A 258 2.47 19.41 -14.65
C ASN A 258 2.04 20.85 -14.95
N ALA A 259 0.83 21.23 -14.52
CA ALA A 259 0.17 22.46 -14.96
C ALA A 259 0.98 23.72 -14.56
N PHE A 260 1.38 23.84 -13.30
CA PHE A 260 2.11 25.01 -12.81
C PHE A 260 3.49 25.16 -13.47
N VAL A 261 4.24 24.05 -13.56
CA VAL A 261 5.54 24.03 -14.24
C VAL A 261 5.40 24.40 -15.70
N TRP A 262 4.40 23.84 -16.39
CA TRP A 262 4.20 24.10 -17.82
C TRP A 262 3.79 25.56 -18.08
N LEU A 263 2.89 26.14 -17.27
CA LEU A 263 2.52 27.56 -17.37
C LEU A 263 3.73 28.49 -17.14
N ASN A 264 4.62 28.13 -16.21
CA ASN A 264 5.89 28.84 -16.02
C ASN A 264 6.80 28.76 -17.25
N GLN A 265 6.97 27.56 -17.83
CA GLN A 265 7.76 27.37 -19.06
C GLN A 265 7.16 28.12 -20.25
N LEU A 266 5.84 28.09 -20.42
CA LEU A 266 5.14 28.86 -21.45
C LEU A 266 5.32 30.36 -21.24
N SER A 267 5.33 30.84 -19.99
CA SER A 267 5.58 32.25 -19.70
C SER A 267 6.95 32.70 -20.23
N LYS A 268 7.98 31.87 -20.03
CA LYS A 268 9.32 32.10 -20.56
C LYS A 268 9.33 32.02 -22.10
N GLN A 269 8.76 30.95 -22.67
CA GLN A 269 8.72 30.71 -24.12
C GLN A 269 8.05 31.86 -24.89
N TYR A 270 6.92 32.37 -24.39
CA TYR A 270 6.15 33.43 -25.05
C TYR A 270 6.46 34.84 -24.51
N SER A 271 7.44 34.97 -23.61
CA SER A 271 7.87 36.25 -23.02
C SER A 271 6.71 37.09 -22.45
N ARG A 272 5.73 36.43 -21.83
CA ARG A 272 4.56 37.06 -21.18
C ARG A 272 4.13 36.25 -19.97
N SER A 273 3.48 36.86 -18.98
CA SER A 273 2.97 36.11 -17.82
C SER A 273 1.80 35.21 -18.25
N ILE A 274 1.91 33.92 -17.96
CA ILE A 274 0.90 32.88 -18.19
C ILE A 274 0.79 32.10 -16.88
N THR A 275 -0.31 32.31 -16.16
CA THR A 275 -0.55 31.77 -14.82
C THR A 275 -1.86 31.00 -14.72
N ARG A 276 -2.76 31.20 -15.68
CA ARG A 276 -4.09 30.57 -15.72
C ARG A 276 -4.27 29.67 -16.94
N LEU A 277 -5.22 28.74 -16.85
CA LEU A 277 -5.51 27.78 -17.93
C LEU A 277 -6.03 28.46 -19.21
N ASP A 278 -6.81 29.52 -19.09
CA ASP A 278 -7.31 30.32 -20.21
C ASP A 278 -6.22 31.14 -20.90
N GLU A 279 -5.06 31.32 -20.28
CA GLU A 279 -3.94 32.07 -20.85
C GLU A 279 -3.02 31.21 -21.74
N ILE A 280 -3.18 29.88 -21.74
CA ILE A 280 -2.44 28.98 -22.63
C ILE A 280 -2.65 29.41 -24.09
N PRO A 281 -1.60 29.69 -24.88
CA PRO A 281 -1.72 30.18 -26.25
C PRO A 281 -2.36 29.17 -27.21
N ASP A 282 -3.14 29.65 -28.18
CA ASP A 282 -3.71 28.79 -29.23
C ASP A 282 -2.64 28.20 -30.15
N ASP A 283 -1.51 28.87 -30.31
CA ASP A 283 -0.35 28.35 -31.06
C ASP A 283 0.20 27.09 -30.39
N GLU A 284 0.18 27.04 -29.06
CA GLU A 284 0.64 25.88 -28.29
C GLU A 284 -0.29 24.68 -28.48
N LEU A 285 -1.61 24.91 -28.41
CA LEU A 285 -2.60 23.87 -28.67
C LEU A 285 -2.54 23.39 -30.13
N SER A 286 -2.30 24.31 -31.07
CA SER A 286 -2.14 23.99 -32.49
C SER A 286 -0.86 23.18 -32.74
N ARG A 287 0.22 23.48 -31.99
CA ARG A 287 1.48 22.74 -32.02
C ARG A 287 1.32 21.30 -31.52
N LEU A 288 0.71 21.10 -30.35
CA LEU A 288 0.42 19.75 -29.85
C LEU A 288 -0.45 18.93 -30.83
N SER A 289 -1.49 19.56 -31.38
CA SER A 289 -2.36 18.93 -32.39
C SER A 289 -1.57 18.55 -33.66
N SER A 290 -0.67 19.42 -34.13
CA SER A 290 0.14 19.16 -35.33
C SER A 290 1.16 18.02 -35.14
N TYR A 291 1.57 17.75 -33.90
CA TYR A 291 2.38 16.58 -33.53
C TYR A 291 1.59 15.27 -33.55
N GLY A 292 0.25 15.33 -33.54
CA GLY A 292 -0.62 14.16 -33.45
C GLY A 292 -1.04 13.82 -32.02
N ILE A 293 -0.82 14.73 -31.06
CA ILE A 293 -1.35 14.59 -29.70
C ILE A 293 -2.85 14.86 -29.72
N THR A 294 -3.62 13.96 -29.11
CA THR A 294 -5.10 14.04 -29.06
C THR A 294 -5.64 14.08 -27.64
N GLY A 295 -4.77 13.93 -26.63
CA GLY A 295 -5.08 14.06 -25.21
C GLY A 295 -4.04 14.90 -24.47
N LEU A 296 -4.50 15.80 -23.60
CA LEU A 296 -3.65 16.63 -22.74
C LEU A 296 -4.02 16.40 -21.29
N TRP A 297 -3.16 15.69 -20.56
CA TRP A 297 -3.30 15.44 -19.14
C TRP A 297 -2.63 16.56 -18.33
N LEU A 298 -3.45 17.28 -17.56
CA LEU A 298 -2.99 18.35 -16.68
C LEU A 298 -2.92 17.85 -15.24
N ILE A 299 -1.72 17.76 -14.70
CA ILE A 299 -1.46 17.30 -13.33
C ILE A 299 -1.56 18.49 -12.38
N GLY A 300 -2.24 18.27 -11.25
CA GLY A 300 -2.29 19.21 -10.14
C GLY A 300 -3.21 20.42 -10.35
N ILE A 301 -4.33 20.21 -11.04
CA ILE A 301 -5.35 21.23 -11.33
C ILE A 301 -6.36 21.48 -10.22
N TRP A 302 -6.45 20.56 -9.26
CA TRP A 302 -7.45 20.58 -8.18
C TRP A 302 -7.05 21.47 -7.01
N ASN A 303 -8.01 21.80 -6.14
CA ASN A 303 -7.76 22.45 -4.87
C ASN A 303 -7.00 21.54 -3.91
N ARG A 304 -5.86 22.03 -3.42
CA ARG A 304 -4.88 21.25 -2.64
C ARG A 304 -4.91 21.61 -1.15
N SER A 305 -4.46 20.67 -0.33
CA SER A 305 -4.29 20.80 1.12
C SER A 305 -3.28 21.90 1.48
N LYS A 306 -3.70 22.85 2.32
CA LYS A 306 -2.79 23.88 2.84
C LYS A 306 -1.83 23.27 3.87
N ALA A 307 -2.29 22.28 4.63
CA ALA A 307 -1.45 21.51 5.55
C ALA A 307 -0.30 20.81 4.81
N SER A 308 -0.53 20.19 3.65
CA SER A 308 0.53 19.58 2.81
C SER A 308 1.65 20.58 2.48
N LYS A 309 1.30 21.81 2.09
CA LYS A 309 2.29 22.87 1.83
C LYS A 309 3.05 23.23 3.10
N ARG A 310 2.33 23.43 4.20
CA ARG A 310 2.90 23.81 5.49
C ARG A 310 3.88 22.77 6.03
N ILE A 311 3.59 21.48 5.88
CA ILE A 311 4.49 20.38 6.27
C ILE A 311 5.84 20.51 5.55
N LYS A 312 5.83 20.78 4.23
CA LYS A 312 7.07 20.94 3.44
C LYS A 312 7.85 22.19 3.85
N HIS A 313 7.15 23.29 4.14
CA HIS A 313 7.77 24.53 4.61
C HIS A 313 8.44 24.35 5.97
N LEU A 314 7.80 23.63 6.89
CA LEU A 314 8.38 23.29 8.19
C LEU A 314 9.62 22.39 8.09
N HIS A 315 9.73 21.59 7.02
CA HIS A 315 10.94 20.82 6.69
C HIS A 315 12.01 21.62 5.94
N GLY A 316 11.79 22.92 5.68
CA GLY A 316 12.76 23.83 5.09
C GLY A 316 12.61 24.06 3.58
N ASN A 317 11.64 23.42 2.91
CA ASN A 317 11.41 23.64 1.48
C ASN A 317 10.33 24.72 1.27
N ILE A 318 10.74 26.00 1.32
CA ILE A 318 9.83 27.15 1.22
C ILE A 318 9.21 27.34 -0.18
N ASP A 319 9.90 26.87 -1.22
CA ASP A 319 9.46 26.99 -2.63
C ASP A 319 8.46 25.89 -3.02
N ALA A 320 8.31 24.84 -2.20
CA ALA A 320 7.39 23.75 -2.47
C ALA A 320 5.91 24.16 -2.34
N GLU A 321 5.11 23.58 -3.23
CA GLU A 321 3.65 23.64 -3.19
C GLU A 321 3.06 22.44 -2.44
N ALA A 322 1.78 22.52 -2.11
CA ALA A 322 1.02 21.35 -1.69
C ALA A 322 1.15 20.23 -2.73
N SER A 323 1.20 18.97 -2.29
CA SER A 323 1.24 17.83 -3.20
C SER A 323 0.00 17.86 -4.09
N ALA A 324 0.17 17.62 -5.39
CA ALA A 324 -0.95 17.48 -6.32
C ALA A 324 -1.94 16.37 -5.93
N TYR A 325 -1.55 15.43 -5.05
CA TYR A 325 -2.38 14.31 -4.60
C TYR A 325 -2.88 14.47 -3.15
N SER A 326 -2.45 15.51 -2.42
CA SER A 326 -3.06 15.88 -1.13
C SER A 326 -4.13 16.95 -1.37
N LEU A 327 -5.38 16.52 -1.53
CA LEU A 327 -6.48 17.35 -2.04
C LEU A 327 -7.44 17.81 -0.93
N ASP A 328 -7.86 19.07 -0.99
CA ASP A 328 -9.02 19.54 -0.20
C ASP A 328 -10.34 19.09 -0.86
N GLY A 329 -10.39 19.15 -2.21
CA GLY A 329 -11.54 18.73 -3.00
C GLY A 329 -11.28 18.77 -4.51
N TYR A 330 -12.23 18.26 -5.28
CA TYR A 330 -12.17 18.14 -6.75
C TYR A 330 -12.77 19.34 -7.48
N ASP A 331 -12.50 20.53 -6.96
CA ASP A 331 -12.78 21.80 -7.60
C ASP A 331 -11.52 22.30 -8.32
N ILE A 332 -11.69 22.93 -9.48
CA ILE A 332 -10.56 23.51 -10.23
C ILE A 332 -9.98 24.65 -9.41
N SER A 333 -8.65 24.66 -9.24
CA SER A 333 -7.96 25.68 -8.45
C SER A 333 -8.24 27.09 -8.96
N GLU A 334 -8.63 27.98 -8.04
CA GLU A 334 -8.80 29.40 -8.35
C GLU A 334 -7.48 30.07 -8.77
N GLU A 335 -6.33 29.55 -8.32
CA GLU A 335 -5.01 30.01 -8.79
C GLU A 335 -4.81 29.78 -10.29
N LEU A 336 -5.43 28.73 -10.84
CA LEU A 336 -5.41 28.38 -12.25
C LEU A 336 -6.58 29.02 -13.03
N GLY A 337 -7.41 29.80 -12.34
CA GLY A 337 -8.54 30.54 -12.89
C GLY A 337 -9.91 29.87 -12.78
N GLY A 338 -9.99 28.79 -12.00
CA GLY A 338 -11.24 28.10 -11.67
C GLY A 338 -11.96 27.53 -12.89
N TYR A 339 -13.26 27.28 -12.72
CA TYR A 339 -14.09 26.69 -13.77
C TYR A 339 -14.16 27.53 -15.06
N SER A 340 -14.11 28.87 -14.95
CA SER A 340 -14.17 29.75 -16.11
C SER A 340 -12.97 29.57 -17.06
N ALA A 341 -11.76 29.52 -16.51
CA ALA A 341 -10.53 29.30 -17.26
C ALA A 341 -10.50 27.88 -17.86
N TYR A 342 -10.95 26.91 -17.06
CA TYR A 342 -11.07 25.53 -17.49
C TYR A 342 -11.98 25.35 -18.71
N TYR A 343 -13.23 25.86 -18.66
CA TYR A 343 -14.16 25.71 -19.78
C TYR A 343 -13.64 26.41 -21.04
N ASN A 344 -13.02 27.58 -20.89
CA ASN A 344 -12.38 28.26 -22.01
C ASN A 344 -11.28 27.39 -22.67
N LEU A 345 -10.36 26.85 -21.87
CA LEU A 345 -9.30 25.97 -22.37
C LEU A 345 -9.89 24.72 -23.03
N ARG A 346 -10.90 24.11 -22.39
CA ARG A 346 -11.54 22.88 -22.89
C ARG A 346 -12.13 23.06 -24.28
N GLU A 347 -12.86 24.14 -24.52
CA GLU A 347 -13.46 24.40 -25.84
C GLU A 347 -12.39 24.68 -26.90
N ARG A 348 -11.34 25.44 -26.58
CA ARG A 348 -10.23 25.71 -27.49
C ARG A 348 -9.42 24.45 -27.82
N ALA A 349 -9.10 23.63 -26.82
CA ALA A 349 -8.43 22.35 -27.00
C ALA A 349 -9.28 21.40 -27.86
N ARG A 350 -10.60 21.32 -27.58
CA ARG A 350 -11.54 20.51 -28.34
C ARG A 350 -11.61 20.92 -29.81
N ALA A 351 -11.62 22.23 -30.09
CA ALA A 351 -11.57 22.75 -31.46
C ALA A 351 -10.30 22.35 -32.24
N LYS A 352 -9.22 22.01 -31.52
CA LYS A 352 -7.96 21.49 -32.07
C LYS A 352 -7.85 19.95 -32.02
N GLY A 353 -8.93 19.25 -31.66
CA GLY A 353 -8.96 17.79 -31.57
C GLY A 353 -8.30 17.21 -30.32
N ILE A 354 -8.03 18.04 -29.30
CA ILE A 354 -7.38 17.63 -28.04
C ILE A 354 -8.44 17.49 -26.96
N ARG A 355 -8.49 16.32 -26.32
CA ARG A 355 -9.29 16.06 -25.12
C ARG A 355 -8.49 16.37 -23.88
N LEU A 356 -9.07 17.09 -22.93
CA LEU A 356 -8.43 17.29 -21.64
C LEU A 356 -8.54 16.02 -20.80
N ALA A 357 -7.49 15.74 -20.05
CA ALA A 357 -7.40 14.65 -19.09
C ALA A 357 -6.96 15.19 -17.73
N CYS A 358 -7.33 14.50 -16.66
CA CYS A 358 -6.97 14.85 -15.29
C CYS A 358 -6.54 13.63 -14.49
N ASP A 359 -5.86 13.90 -13.37
CA ASP A 359 -5.72 12.94 -12.29
C ASP A 359 -6.96 12.86 -11.42
N MET A 360 -7.16 11.70 -10.80
CA MET A 360 -8.04 11.55 -9.66
C MET A 360 -7.44 10.58 -8.64
N VAL A 361 -7.52 10.93 -7.36
CA VAL A 361 -6.96 10.17 -6.23
C VAL A 361 -8.10 9.78 -5.28
N PRO A 362 -8.86 8.70 -5.57
CA PRO A 362 -10.05 8.36 -4.80
C PRO A 362 -9.73 7.71 -3.45
N ASN A 363 -8.50 7.29 -3.20
CA ASN A 363 -8.13 6.52 -2.01
C ASN A 363 -8.12 7.36 -0.72
N HIS A 364 -7.68 8.61 -0.80
CA HIS A 364 -7.44 9.45 0.37
C HIS A 364 -7.75 10.92 0.07
N MET A 365 -7.88 11.73 1.12
CA MET A 365 -8.00 13.19 1.04
C MET A 365 -6.82 13.86 1.75
N GLY A 366 -6.62 15.17 1.59
CA GLY A 366 -5.68 15.92 2.42
C GLY A 366 -6.10 15.93 3.90
N ILE A 367 -5.12 15.96 4.81
CA ILE A 367 -5.39 15.89 6.27
C ILE A 367 -6.25 17.04 6.80
N ASP A 368 -6.25 18.20 6.13
CA ASP A 368 -7.05 19.38 6.45
C ASP A 368 -8.26 19.58 5.51
N SER A 369 -8.62 18.54 4.75
CA SER A 369 -9.75 18.61 3.82
C SER A 369 -11.08 18.85 4.51
N GLN A 370 -12.04 19.42 3.77
CA GLN A 370 -13.42 19.56 4.26
C GLN A 370 -14.04 18.23 4.71
N TRP A 371 -13.62 17.11 4.11
CA TRP A 371 -14.11 15.78 4.52
C TRP A 371 -13.58 15.41 5.90
N VAL A 372 -12.30 15.63 6.21
CA VAL A 372 -11.75 15.37 7.56
C VAL A 372 -12.39 16.28 8.61
N ILE A 373 -12.71 17.53 8.24
CA ILE A 373 -13.32 18.49 9.16
C ILE A 373 -14.77 18.12 9.46
N ASN A 374 -15.57 17.88 8.42
CA ASN A 374 -17.03 17.76 8.52
C ASN A 374 -17.53 16.32 8.65
N HIS A 375 -16.76 15.33 8.18
CA HIS A 375 -17.09 13.92 8.17
C HIS A 375 -15.91 13.06 8.68
N PRO A 376 -15.43 13.28 9.92
CA PRO A 376 -14.30 12.52 10.45
C PRO A 376 -14.56 11.02 10.52
N ASP A 377 -15.82 10.61 10.59
CA ASP A 377 -16.23 9.21 10.57
C ASP A 377 -16.03 8.53 9.20
N TRP A 378 -15.77 9.25 8.12
CA TRP A 378 -15.50 8.67 6.80
C TRP A 378 -14.08 8.11 6.64
N PHE A 379 -13.23 8.25 7.65
CA PHE A 379 -11.82 7.87 7.59
C PHE A 379 -11.51 6.69 8.51
N ILE A 380 -10.50 5.91 8.13
CA ILE A 380 -9.99 4.83 8.98
C ILE A 380 -9.33 5.48 10.21
N GLN A 381 -9.81 5.15 11.40
CA GLN A 381 -9.40 5.82 12.64
C GLN A 381 -9.49 4.95 13.89
N THR A 382 -8.88 5.43 14.97
CA THR A 382 -8.95 4.86 16.33
C THR A 382 -9.23 5.93 17.37
N GLU A 383 -9.77 5.52 18.52
CA GLU A 383 -10.05 6.39 19.68
C GLU A 383 -8.79 6.73 20.49
N ALA A 384 -7.77 5.86 20.42
CA ALA A 384 -6.49 6.02 21.10
C ALA A 384 -5.34 5.90 20.09
N PRO A 385 -4.13 6.44 20.39
CA PRO A 385 -2.97 6.24 19.54
C PRO A 385 -2.69 4.74 19.33
N PRO A 386 -2.34 4.31 18.10
CA PRO A 386 -2.07 2.91 17.80
C PRO A 386 -0.82 2.38 18.50
N TYR A 387 0.09 3.26 18.92
CA TYR A 387 1.29 2.91 19.66
C TYR A 387 1.39 3.77 20.94
N PHE A 388 1.82 3.14 22.04
CA PHE A 388 1.87 3.78 23.36
C PHE A 388 2.89 4.93 23.44
N ASN A 389 3.91 4.92 22.59
CA ASN A 389 4.98 5.91 22.55
C ASN A 389 4.66 7.11 21.64
N TYR A 390 3.52 7.12 20.95
CA TYR A 390 3.13 8.21 20.07
C TYR A 390 2.79 9.48 20.85
N SER A 391 3.40 10.59 20.47
CA SER A 391 3.10 11.92 21.02
C SER A 391 2.75 12.90 19.91
N PHE A 392 1.85 13.84 20.20
CA PHE A 392 1.30 14.79 19.23
C PHE A 392 1.41 16.21 19.77
N THR A 393 2.64 16.62 20.07
CA THR A 393 2.96 17.93 20.65
C THR A 393 3.48 18.93 19.62
N GLY A 394 3.71 18.47 18.39
CA GLY A 394 4.12 19.27 17.26
C GLY A 394 3.13 20.36 16.83
N PRO A 395 3.44 21.07 15.74
CA PRO A 395 2.65 22.20 15.28
C PRO A 395 1.25 21.78 14.84
N ASP A 396 0.28 22.64 15.12
CA ASP A 396 -1.07 22.52 14.56
C ASP A 396 -1.05 22.88 13.08
N LEU A 397 -1.36 21.92 12.22
CA LEU A 397 -1.34 22.06 10.77
C LEU A 397 -2.68 22.57 10.20
N SER A 398 -3.74 22.57 11.00
CA SER A 398 -5.05 23.03 10.56
C SER A 398 -5.10 24.54 10.39
N ASN A 399 -5.81 25.00 9.36
CA ASN A 399 -6.19 26.41 9.20
C ASN A 399 -7.64 26.68 9.63
N ASN A 400 -8.29 25.70 10.27
CA ASN A 400 -9.66 25.79 10.73
C ASN A 400 -9.71 26.03 12.25
N ASP A 401 -10.51 27.01 12.70
CA ASP A 401 -10.62 27.39 14.12
C ASP A 401 -11.29 26.30 14.98
N ARG A 402 -12.14 25.45 14.38
CA ARG A 402 -12.83 24.36 15.09
C ARG A 402 -11.94 23.14 15.28
N VAL A 403 -11.18 22.71 14.27
CA VAL A 403 -10.43 21.44 14.30
C VAL A 403 -8.93 21.69 14.31
N GLY A 404 -8.20 21.07 15.24
CA GLY A 404 -6.74 20.99 15.25
C GLY A 404 -6.24 19.69 14.64
N ILE A 405 -5.12 19.75 13.91
CA ILE A 405 -4.51 18.62 13.22
C ILE A 405 -3.03 18.54 13.59
N TYR A 406 -2.60 17.41 14.13
CA TYR A 406 -1.24 17.22 14.63
C TYR A 406 -0.67 15.90 14.11
N ILE A 407 0.48 15.93 13.45
CA ILE A 407 1.22 14.72 13.09
C ILE A 407 2.07 14.29 14.28
N GLU A 408 2.26 12.98 14.44
CA GLU A 408 3.09 12.37 15.48
C GLU A 408 4.53 12.95 15.49
N ASP A 409 5.11 13.14 16.67
CA ASP A 409 6.35 13.89 16.90
C ASP A 409 7.62 13.21 16.34
N GLY A 410 7.63 11.89 16.23
CA GLY A 410 8.67 11.08 15.58
C GLY A 410 8.83 11.39 14.10
N TYR A 411 7.76 11.78 13.39
CA TYR A 411 7.83 12.26 12.01
C TYR A 411 8.74 13.51 11.90
N TRP A 412 8.52 14.51 12.76
CA TRP A 412 9.32 15.74 12.76
C TRP A 412 10.77 15.50 13.20
N ARG A 413 10.98 14.55 14.12
CA ARG A 413 12.31 14.14 14.59
C ARG A 413 13.02 13.18 13.62
N ARG A 414 12.32 12.68 12.60
CA ARG A 414 12.78 11.65 11.66
C ARG A 414 13.21 10.36 12.35
N SER A 415 12.57 10.04 13.48
CA SER A 415 12.82 8.80 14.22
C SER A 415 11.82 7.70 13.86
N ASP A 416 10.65 8.07 13.34
CA ASP A 416 9.62 7.13 12.90
C ASP A 416 8.75 7.77 11.80
N ALA A 417 8.04 6.94 11.03
CA ALA A 417 7.00 7.41 10.14
C ALA A 417 5.67 7.41 10.88
N ALA A 418 4.95 8.55 10.90
CA ALA A 418 3.67 8.61 11.58
C ALA A 418 2.63 7.78 10.81
N VAL A 419 2.05 6.75 11.43
CA VAL A 419 0.96 5.98 10.76
C VAL A 419 -0.40 6.66 10.86
N VAL A 420 -0.56 7.55 11.85
CA VAL A 420 -1.78 8.32 12.09
C VAL A 420 -1.44 9.79 12.39
N PHE A 421 -2.42 10.67 12.19
CA PHE A 421 -2.42 12.02 12.76
C PHE A 421 -3.57 12.17 13.76
N LYS A 422 -3.40 13.06 14.73
CA LYS A 422 -4.42 13.43 15.71
C LYS A 422 -5.31 14.54 15.13
N ARG A 423 -6.61 14.30 15.08
CA ARG A 423 -7.67 15.30 14.88
C ARG A 423 -8.28 15.63 16.24
N HIS A 424 -8.37 16.92 16.57
CA HIS A 424 -9.00 17.40 17.80
C HIS A 424 -10.05 18.46 17.48
N ASP A 425 -11.33 18.15 17.70
CA ASP A 425 -12.40 19.14 17.61
C ASP A 425 -12.40 19.98 18.90
N ARG A 426 -11.96 21.24 18.79
CA ARG A 426 -11.79 22.16 19.92
C ARG A 426 -13.13 22.56 20.56
N TYR A 427 -14.25 22.34 19.87
CA TYR A 427 -15.58 22.73 20.37
C TYR A 427 -16.24 21.60 21.13
N THR A 428 -16.10 20.37 20.67
CA THR A 428 -16.68 19.19 21.34
C THR A 428 -15.71 18.49 22.28
N GLY A 429 -14.41 18.72 22.13
CA GLY A 429 -13.34 17.96 22.79
C GLY A 429 -13.10 16.57 22.17
N ASP A 430 -13.76 16.25 21.05
CA ASP A 430 -13.60 14.97 20.36
C ASP A 430 -12.18 14.82 19.80
N VAL A 431 -11.55 13.68 20.07
CA VAL A 431 -10.20 13.36 19.61
C VAL A 431 -10.25 12.05 18.84
N LYS A 432 -9.71 12.06 17.62
CA LYS A 432 -9.56 10.89 16.76
C LYS A 432 -8.14 10.78 16.26
N TYR A 433 -7.69 9.55 16.04
CA TYR A 433 -6.40 9.24 15.42
C TYR A 433 -6.67 8.62 14.06
N ILE A 434 -6.49 9.42 13.00
CA ILE A 434 -6.86 9.06 11.63
C ILE A 434 -5.62 8.57 10.89
N TYR A 435 -5.75 7.44 10.19
CA TYR A 435 -4.66 6.85 9.42
C TYR A 435 -4.31 7.69 8.19
N HIS A 436 -3.01 7.81 7.92
CA HIS A 436 -2.52 8.36 6.67
C HIS A 436 -2.73 7.38 5.51
N GLY A 437 -2.85 7.86 4.28
CA GLY A 437 -2.89 7.01 3.10
C GLY A 437 -1.61 6.17 2.97
N ASN A 438 -1.73 4.95 2.47
CA ASN A 438 -0.61 4.03 2.34
C ASN A 438 -0.88 3.05 1.18
N ASP A 439 0.15 2.54 0.51
CA ASP A 439 0.11 1.53 -0.54
C ASP A 439 0.57 0.13 -0.08
N GLY A 440 0.93 0.01 1.20
CA GLY A 440 1.52 -1.19 1.81
C GLY A 440 3.03 -1.10 1.99
N THR A 441 3.62 0.08 1.85
CA THR A 441 5.00 0.36 2.25
C THR A 441 5.07 0.82 3.72
N ASN A 442 6.28 0.79 4.29
CA ASN A 442 6.53 1.28 5.65
C ASN A 442 6.48 2.82 5.75
N MET A 443 6.24 3.54 4.65
CA MET A 443 6.24 5.00 4.57
C MET A 443 4.85 5.53 4.17
N PRO A 444 3.96 5.80 5.13
CA PRO A 444 2.67 6.42 4.86
C PRO A 444 2.81 7.80 4.22
N TRP A 445 1.80 8.20 3.45
CA TRP A 445 1.71 9.55 2.88
C TRP A 445 1.20 10.54 3.95
N ASN A 446 2.13 11.08 4.75
CA ASN A 446 1.85 11.85 5.97
C ASN A 446 1.07 13.17 5.79
N ASP A 447 0.79 13.60 4.56
CA ASP A 447 -0.07 14.75 4.26
C ASP A 447 -1.46 14.34 3.77
N THR A 448 -1.82 13.05 3.87
CA THR A 448 -3.10 12.48 3.44
C THR A 448 -3.84 11.78 4.57
N ALA A 449 -5.15 11.58 4.42
CA ALA A 449 -6.06 10.90 5.34
C ALA A 449 -6.81 9.80 4.58
N GLN A 450 -6.69 8.56 5.06
CA GLN A 450 -7.24 7.37 4.40
C GLN A 450 -8.75 7.25 4.59
N LEU A 451 -9.49 7.18 3.48
CA LEU A 451 -10.93 6.95 3.50
C LEU A 451 -11.27 5.51 3.86
N ASP A 452 -12.38 5.31 4.57
CA ASP A 452 -12.89 4.00 4.95
C ASP A 452 -13.92 3.48 3.94
N PHE A 453 -13.43 2.72 2.95
CA PHE A 453 -14.25 2.05 1.95
C PHE A 453 -15.07 0.87 2.49
N MET A 454 -15.01 0.53 3.78
CA MET A 454 -15.97 -0.41 4.37
C MET A 454 -17.38 0.21 4.46
N LYS A 455 -17.45 1.54 4.52
CA LYS A 455 -18.70 2.29 4.62
C LYS A 455 -19.37 2.51 3.26
N PRO A 456 -20.60 2.02 3.04
CA PRO A 456 -21.33 2.24 1.79
C PRO A 456 -21.49 3.72 1.42
N GLU A 457 -21.74 4.59 2.40
CA GLU A 457 -21.89 6.02 2.20
C GLU A 457 -20.60 6.71 1.71
N VAL A 458 -19.43 6.23 2.15
CA VAL A 458 -18.13 6.72 1.67
C VAL A 458 -17.91 6.30 0.22
N ARG A 459 -18.19 5.03 -0.12
CA ARG A 459 -18.09 4.53 -1.50
C ARG A 459 -18.99 5.34 -2.44
N GLU A 460 -20.24 5.59 -2.06
CA GLU A 460 -21.16 6.40 -2.87
C GLU A 460 -20.69 7.85 -3.01
N ALA A 461 -20.19 8.48 -1.94
CA ALA A 461 -19.65 9.85 -2.00
C ALA A 461 -18.45 9.95 -2.97
N VAL A 462 -17.55 8.96 -2.95
CA VAL A 462 -16.42 8.88 -3.87
C VAL A 462 -16.90 8.63 -5.31
N ILE A 463 -17.87 7.73 -5.54
CA ILE A 463 -18.46 7.49 -6.87
C ILE A 463 -19.07 8.78 -7.43
N GLN A 464 -19.85 9.51 -6.64
CA GLN A 464 -20.43 10.79 -7.08
C GLN A 464 -19.36 11.82 -7.42
N THR A 465 -18.25 11.83 -6.68
CA THR A 465 -17.09 12.67 -6.98
C THR A 465 -16.43 12.26 -8.30
N ILE A 466 -16.28 10.96 -8.57
CA ILE A 466 -15.78 10.44 -9.84
C ILE A 466 -16.69 10.87 -11.00
N LEU A 467 -18.01 10.74 -10.83
CA LEU A 467 -18.98 11.15 -11.85
C LEU A 467 -18.96 12.67 -12.10
N HIS A 468 -18.76 13.48 -11.06
CA HIS A 468 -18.52 14.92 -11.21
C HIS A 468 -17.27 15.21 -12.04
N VAL A 469 -16.15 14.56 -11.72
CA VAL A 469 -14.89 14.69 -12.48
C VAL A 469 -15.07 14.23 -13.94
N ALA A 470 -15.78 13.13 -14.19
CA ALA A 470 -16.06 12.60 -15.53
C ALA A 470 -16.91 13.54 -16.40
N ARG A 471 -17.82 14.32 -15.79
CA ARG A 471 -18.58 15.36 -16.51
C ARG A 471 -17.70 16.52 -16.96
N LEU A 472 -16.55 16.72 -16.30
CA LEU A 472 -15.56 17.71 -16.70
C LEU A 472 -14.61 17.10 -17.72
N PHE A 473 -13.91 16.02 -17.36
CA PHE A 473 -12.82 15.43 -18.13
C PHE A 473 -13.22 14.10 -18.80
N PRO A 474 -13.14 14.02 -20.13
CA PRO A 474 -13.41 12.76 -20.86
C PRO A 474 -12.32 11.70 -20.68
N VAL A 475 -11.21 12.01 -20.03
CA VAL A 475 -10.11 11.07 -19.73
C VAL A 475 -9.71 11.28 -18.27
N ILE A 476 -9.79 10.23 -17.46
CA ILE A 476 -9.41 10.26 -16.05
C ILE A 476 -8.33 9.22 -15.82
N ARG A 477 -7.19 9.64 -15.25
CA ARG A 477 -6.18 8.73 -14.71
C ARG A 477 -6.39 8.62 -13.20
N PHE A 478 -6.61 7.41 -12.72
CA PHE A 478 -6.73 7.12 -11.29
C PHE A 478 -5.37 6.76 -10.72
N ASP A 479 -4.94 7.52 -9.72
CA ASP A 479 -3.72 7.29 -8.95
C ASP A 479 -3.85 6.08 -8.04
N ALA A 480 -2.78 5.28 -7.96
CA ALA A 480 -2.65 4.11 -7.09
C ALA A 480 -3.91 3.23 -7.05
N ALA A 481 -4.57 3.01 -8.19
CA ALA A 481 -5.89 2.41 -8.27
C ALA A 481 -5.95 0.99 -7.66
N MET A 482 -4.82 0.26 -7.69
CA MET A 482 -4.68 -1.04 -7.03
C MET A 482 -4.96 -1.03 -5.53
N THR A 483 -4.75 0.10 -4.84
CA THR A 483 -5.00 0.21 -3.39
C THR A 483 -6.48 0.05 -3.01
N LEU A 484 -7.39 0.35 -3.94
CA LEU A 484 -8.83 0.23 -3.75
C LEU A 484 -9.45 -1.04 -4.34
N ALA A 485 -8.67 -1.89 -5.01
CA ALA A 485 -9.14 -3.21 -5.36
C ALA A 485 -9.40 -3.99 -4.07
N LYS A 486 -10.57 -4.60 -3.96
CA LYS A 486 -11.11 -5.25 -2.74
C LYS A 486 -10.08 -6.14 -2.03
N LYS A 487 -9.35 -6.95 -2.81
CA LYS A 487 -8.27 -7.84 -2.32
C LYS A 487 -7.10 -7.09 -1.66
N HIS A 488 -6.67 -5.99 -2.26
CA HIS A 488 -5.58 -5.15 -1.73
C HIS A 488 -6.04 -4.32 -0.56
N TYR A 489 -7.24 -3.74 -0.65
CA TYR A 489 -7.82 -2.96 0.42
C TYR A 489 -7.97 -3.79 1.70
N GLN A 490 -8.45 -5.04 1.59
CA GLN A 490 -8.48 -5.98 2.71
C GLN A 490 -7.07 -6.24 3.26
N ARG A 491 -6.13 -6.67 2.41
CA ARG A 491 -4.75 -6.98 2.83
C ARG A 491 -4.10 -5.83 3.61
N LEU A 492 -4.36 -4.59 3.18
CA LEU A 492 -3.74 -3.40 3.71
C LEU A 492 -4.38 -2.95 5.03
N TRP A 493 -5.71 -2.81 5.06
CA TRP A 493 -6.42 -2.13 6.15
C TRP A 493 -7.15 -3.08 7.13
N PHE A 494 -7.49 -4.28 6.67
CA PHE A 494 -8.26 -5.29 7.39
C PHE A 494 -7.70 -6.70 7.10
N PRO A 495 -6.42 -6.95 7.44
CA PRO A 495 -5.71 -8.17 7.04
C PRO A 495 -6.43 -9.43 7.55
N GLN A 496 -6.18 -10.58 6.91
CA GLN A 496 -6.69 -11.84 7.45
C GLN A 496 -5.92 -12.23 8.72
N PRO A 497 -6.56 -12.86 9.72
CA PRO A 497 -5.88 -13.33 10.92
C PRO A 497 -4.74 -14.29 10.58
N GLY A 498 -3.54 -14.08 11.14
CA GLY A 498 -2.36 -14.92 10.92
C GLY A 498 -1.58 -14.62 9.64
N THR A 499 -1.97 -13.58 8.87
CA THR A 499 -1.29 -13.23 7.60
C THR A 499 -0.30 -12.07 7.71
N ALA A 500 -0.25 -11.41 8.88
CA ALA A 500 0.54 -10.21 9.14
C ALA A 500 0.28 -9.06 8.14
N GLY A 501 -0.35 -7.98 8.61
CA GLY A 501 -0.78 -6.85 7.75
C GLY A 501 0.37 -5.95 7.30
N ALA A 502 0.21 -5.30 6.14
CA ALA A 502 1.19 -4.35 5.61
C ALA A 502 1.32 -3.06 6.46
N VAL A 503 0.27 -2.71 7.22
CA VAL A 503 0.33 -1.68 8.27
C VAL A 503 0.21 -2.40 9.62
N PRO A 504 1.29 -2.52 10.42
CA PRO A 504 1.30 -3.40 11.60
C PRO A 504 0.21 -3.09 12.63
N SER A 505 -0.07 -1.82 12.89
CA SER A 505 -1.16 -1.40 13.80
C SER A 505 -2.56 -1.76 13.30
N ARG A 506 -2.72 -2.21 12.05
CA ARG A 506 -3.99 -2.70 11.52
C ARG A 506 -4.24 -4.19 11.80
N ALA A 507 -3.24 -4.94 12.28
CA ALA A 507 -3.39 -6.36 12.61
C ALA A 507 -4.48 -6.62 13.66
N MET A 508 -4.65 -5.70 14.62
CA MET A 508 -5.73 -5.79 15.64
C MET A 508 -7.14 -5.63 15.05
N PHE A 509 -7.27 -5.12 13.83
CA PHE A 509 -8.52 -4.99 13.08
C PHE A 509 -8.68 -6.09 12.02
N ALA A 510 -7.95 -7.21 12.16
CA ALA A 510 -8.01 -8.32 11.22
C ALA A 510 -9.44 -8.87 11.07
N MET A 511 -9.81 -9.25 9.84
CA MET A 511 -11.13 -9.78 9.51
C MET A 511 -10.99 -11.00 8.59
N THR A 512 -11.86 -11.99 8.76
CA THR A 512 -11.93 -13.11 7.80
C THR A 512 -12.44 -12.59 6.45
N LYS A 513 -12.19 -13.35 5.38
CA LYS A 513 -12.66 -12.99 4.04
C LYS A 513 -14.18 -12.82 4.00
N GLU A 514 -14.93 -13.68 4.66
CA GLU A 514 -16.39 -13.66 4.70
C GLU A 514 -16.92 -12.42 5.42
N GLN A 515 -16.28 -12.02 6.54
CA GLN A 515 -16.65 -10.81 7.28
C GLN A 515 -16.40 -9.55 6.46
N PHE A 516 -15.25 -9.50 5.80
CA PHE A 516 -14.89 -8.39 4.92
C PHE A 516 -15.84 -8.32 3.70
N ASP A 517 -16.16 -9.45 3.09
CA ASP A 517 -17.08 -9.54 1.95
C ASP A 517 -18.51 -9.14 2.30
N ALA A 518 -18.95 -9.40 3.53
CA ALA A 518 -20.26 -8.95 3.99
C ALA A 518 -20.36 -7.41 4.06
N GLN A 519 -19.24 -6.71 4.31
CA GLN A 519 -19.18 -5.25 4.42
C GLN A 519 -18.91 -4.58 3.06
N MET A 520 -18.08 -5.22 2.23
CA MET A 520 -17.75 -4.79 0.88
C MET A 520 -18.17 -5.87 -0.15
N PRO A 521 -19.48 -6.06 -0.38
CA PRO A 521 -19.97 -7.16 -1.21
C PRO A 521 -19.61 -7.01 -2.70
N ILE A 522 -19.53 -5.78 -3.17
CA ILE A 522 -19.24 -5.43 -4.56
C ILE A 522 -17.85 -4.80 -4.63
N GLU A 523 -17.11 -5.14 -5.67
CA GLU A 523 -15.84 -4.53 -5.99
C GLU A 523 -16.03 -3.07 -6.40
N PHE A 524 -15.36 -2.14 -5.71
CA PHE A 524 -15.57 -0.71 -5.86
C PHE A 524 -15.36 -0.24 -7.30
N TRP A 525 -14.27 -0.68 -7.92
CA TRP A 525 -13.95 -0.30 -9.29
C TRP A 525 -14.95 -0.84 -10.30
N ARG A 526 -15.53 -2.01 -10.06
CA ARG A 526 -16.59 -2.55 -10.93
C ARG A 526 -17.81 -1.64 -10.91
N GLU A 527 -18.22 -1.22 -9.72
CA GLU A 527 -19.33 -0.30 -9.53
C GLU A 527 -19.06 1.06 -10.20
N VAL A 528 -17.85 1.62 -10.02
CA VAL A 528 -17.42 2.85 -10.70
C VAL A 528 -17.56 2.74 -12.21
N VAL A 529 -17.04 1.66 -12.80
CA VAL A 529 -17.05 1.47 -14.25
C VAL A 529 -18.48 1.34 -14.77
N ASP A 530 -19.34 0.58 -14.09
CA ASP A 530 -20.73 0.40 -14.49
C ASP A 530 -21.51 1.72 -14.44
N ARG A 531 -21.33 2.50 -13.37
CA ARG A 531 -21.95 3.83 -13.22
C ARG A 531 -21.45 4.82 -14.26
N VAL A 532 -20.15 4.83 -14.57
CA VAL A 532 -19.57 5.67 -15.63
C VAL A 532 -20.14 5.31 -16.99
N GLN A 533 -20.26 4.02 -17.33
CA GLN A 533 -20.87 3.59 -18.58
C GLN A 533 -22.35 3.99 -18.67
N GLN A 534 -23.08 3.93 -17.56
CA GLN A 534 -24.50 4.26 -17.54
C GLN A 534 -24.76 5.77 -17.59
N GLU A 535 -23.98 6.57 -16.87
CA GLU A 535 -24.26 7.99 -16.64
C GLU A 535 -23.42 8.93 -17.51
N VAL A 536 -22.19 8.56 -17.84
CA VAL A 536 -21.20 9.39 -18.54
C VAL A 536 -20.33 8.55 -19.52
N PRO A 537 -20.93 7.84 -20.48
CA PRO A 537 -20.25 6.85 -21.32
C PRO A 537 -19.13 7.38 -22.23
N ASP A 538 -19.04 8.70 -22.43
CA ASP A 538 -17.95 9.36 -23.20
C ASP A 538 -16.70 9.62 -22.34
N THR A 539 -16.41 8.72 -21.38
CA THR A 539 -15.31 8.85 -20.40
C THR A 539 -14.37 7.65 -20.46
N LEU A 540 -13.10 7.89 -20.77
CA LEU A 540 -12.04 6.90 -20.69
C LEU A 540 -11.47 6.88 -19.27
N LEU A 541 -11.49 5.69 -18.67
CA LEU A 541 -10.93 5.42 -17.35
C LEU A 541 -9.59 4.71 -17.48
N LEU A 542 -8.54 5.34 -16.96
CA LEU A 542 -7.17 4.85 -16.97
C LEU A 542 -6.78 4.54 -15.52
N ALA A 543 -6.36 3.29 -15.25
CA ALA A 543 -5.85 2.90 -13.95
C ALA A 543 -4.32 2.94 -13.92
N GLU A 544 -3.74 3.66 -12.96
CA GLU A 544 -2.42 3.29 -12.47
C GLU A 544 -2.57 2.08 -11.54
N ALA A 545 -2.18 0.92 -12.03
CA ALA A 545 -2.12 -0.29 -11.23
C ALA A 545 -0.83 -1.05 -11.55
N PHE A 546 -0.27 -1.68 -10.53
CA PHE A 546 0.94 -2.48 -10.62
C PHE A 546 0.68 -3.88 -10.04
N TRP A 547 1.74 -4.69 -9.92
CA TRP A 547 1.73 -6.01 -9.25
C TRP A 547 0.95 -7.12 -9.98
N LEU A 548 1.07 -7.21 -11.30
CA LEU A 548 0.45 -8.27 -12.12
C LEU A 548 -1.10 -8.23 -12.10
N MET A 549 -1.68 -7.08 -11.80
CA MET A 549 -3.14 -6.86 -11.79
C MET A 549 -3.67 -6.24 -13.08
N GLU A 550 -2.83 -6.01 -14.08
CA GLU A 550 -3.20 -5.28 -15.31
C GLU A 550 -4.39 -5.97 -15.98
N GLY A 551 -4.30 -7.30 -16.13
CA GLY A 551 -5.38 -8.15 -16.64
C GLY A 551 -6.64 -8.04 -15.79
N TYR A 552 -6.53 -8.08 -14.46
CA TYR A 552 -7.68 -7.95 -13.55
C TYR A 552 -8.40 -6.61 -13.72
N PHE A 553 -7.66 -5.49 -13.77
CA PHE A 553 -8.22 -4.16 -13.93
C PHE A 553 -8.96 -3.99 -15.26
N VAL A 554 -8.41 -4.48 -16.36
CA VAL A 554 -9.02 -4.24 -17.67
C VAL A 554 -10.05 -5.29 -18.04
N ARG A 555 -9.78 -6.57 -17.74
CA ARG A 555 -10.63 -7.70 -18.10
C ARG A 555 -11.78 -7.86 -17.12
N THR A 556 -11.52 -7.81 -15.82
CA THR A 556 -12.53 -8.12 -14.79
C THR A 556 -13.22 -6.86 -14.30
N LEU A 557 -12.46 -5.83 -13.93
CA LEU A 557 -13.02 -4.56 -13.43
C LEU A 557 -13.52 -3.66 -14.55
N GLY A 558 -13.08 -3.90 -15.79
CA GLY A 558 -13.55 -3.17 -16.96
C GLY A 558 -12.89 -1.80 -17.15
N MET A 559 -11.76 -1.49 -16.52
CA MET A 559 -11.02 -0.26 -16.84
C MET A 559 -10.70 -0.19 -18.35
N HIS A 560 -10.77 1.01 -18.91
CA HIS A 560 -10.47 1.18 -20.33
C HIS A 560 -8.99 0.97 -20.57
N ARG A 561 -8.14 1.57 -19.73
CA ARG A 561 -6.69 1.51 -19.86
C ARG A 561 -6.02 1.21 -18.52
N VAL A 562 -4.85 0.59 -18.55
CA VAL A 562 -4.00 0.32 -17.38
C VAL A 562 -2.54 0.53 -17.71
N TYR A 563 -1.76 1.04 -16.76
CA TYR A 563 -0.31 1.21 -16.93
C TYR A 563 0.40 -0.10 -17.28
N ASN A 564 1.41 -0.01 -18.14
CA ASN A 564 2.32 -1.10 -18.48
C ASN A 564 3.77 -0.67 -18.21
N SER A 565 4.16 -0.66 -16.92
CA SER A 565 5.53 -0.28 -16.52
C SER A 565 6.60 -1.24 -17.05
N ALA A 566 6.24 -2.50 -17.30
CA ALA A 566 7.13 -3.48 -17.91
C ALA A 566 7.68 -3.01 -19.27
N PHE A 567 6.90 -2.27 -20.05
CA PHE A 567 7.37 -1.66 -21.31
C PHE A 567 8.62 -0.81 -21.09
N MET A 568 8.57 0.11 -20.12
CA MET A 568 9.65 1.05 -19.86
C MET A 568 10.86 0.33 -19.22
N HIS A 569 10.63 -0.42 -18.13
CA HIS A 569 11.73 -1.03 -17.38
C HIS A 569 12.47 -2.10 -18.18
N MET A 570 11.74 -3.00 -18.85
CA MET A 570 12.37 -4.10 -19.59
C MET A 570 13.10 -3.60 -20.84
N LEU A 571 12.53 -2.65 -21.60
CA LEU A 571 13.21 -2.11 -22.78
C LEU A 571 14.43 -1.26 -22.41
N LYS A 572 14.39 -0.53 -21.28
CA LYS A 572 15.55 0.19 -20.74
C LYS A 572 16.69 -0.78 -20.41
N LYS A 573 16.38 -1.86 -19.69
CA LYS A 573 17.32 -2.87 -19.20
C LYS A 573 17.71 -3.94 -20.24
N GLU A 574 17.17 -3.87 -21.46
CA GLU A 574 17.37 -4.87 -22.53
C GLU A 574 16.91 -6.28 -22.12
N GLU A 575 15.91 -6.37 -21.23
CA GLU A 575 15.24 -7.62 -20.85
C GLU A 575 14.25 -8.05 -21.95
N ASN A 576 14.74 -8.13 -23.18
CA ASN A 576 13.93 -8.26 -24.39
C ASN A 576 13.14 -9.58 -24.41
N THR A 577 13.76 -10.68 -23.98
CA THR A 577 13.10 -11.99 -23.82
C THR A 577 11.89 -11.92 -22.87
N ASN A 578 12.05 -11.29 -21.71
CA ASN A 578 10.96 -11.18 -20.71
C ASN A 578 9.80 -10.36 -21.26
N PHE A 579 10.10 -9.25 -21.93
CA PHE A 579 9.06 -8.40 -22.51
C PHE A 579 8.32 -9.11 -23.65
N LYS A 580 9.04 -9.76 -24.57
CA LYS A 580 8.44 -10.57 -25.64
C LYS A 580 7.54 -11.67 -25.07
N GLN A 581 8.01 -12.40 -24.07
CA GLN A 581 7.22 -13.46 -23.43
C GLN A 581 5.94 -12.90 -22.81
N THR A 582 6.02 -11.73 -22.16
CA THR A 582 4.84 -11.06 -21.59
C THR A 582 3.79 -10.76 -22.66
N ILE A 583 4.21 -10.20 -23.81
CA ILE A 583 3.28 -9.90 -24.92
C ILE A 583 2.70 -11.19 -25.51
N LYS A 584 3.52 -12.24 -25.74
CA LYS A 584 3.05 -13.53 -26.23
C LYS A 584 2.02 -14.16 -25.30
N ASN A 585 2.30 -14.18 -23.99
CA ASN A 585 1.37 -14.69 -22.98
C ASN A 585 0.02 -13.95 -23.03
N VAL A 586 0.04 -12.62 -23.20
CA VAL A 586 -1.18 -11.82 -23.36
C VAL A 586 -1.93 -12.18 -24.65
N LEU A 587 -1.23 -12.36 -25.77
CA LEU A 587 -1.84 -12.76 -27.05
C LEU A 587 -2.42 -14.18 -27.02
N GLU A 588 -1.81 -15.09 -26.28
CA GLU A 588 -2.29 -16.47 -26.08
C GLU A 588 -3.49 -16.51 -25.12
N TYR A 589 -3.50 -15.65 -24.10
CA TYR A 589 -4.54 -15.62 -23.07
C TYR A 589 -5.77 -14.80 -23.44
N ASN A 590 -5.59 -13.53 -23.83
CA ASN A 590 -6.64 -12.66 -24.37
C ASN A 590 -6.03 -11.40 -25.02
N PRO A 591 -5.94 -11.32 -26.36
CA PRO A 591 -5.36 -10.17 -27.06
C PRO A 591 -6.02 -8.82 -26.75
N GLN A 592 -7.29 -8.80 -26.30
CA GLN A 592 -7.98 -7.55 -25.98
C GLN A 592 -7.36 -6.82 -24.79
N ILE A 593 -6.56 -7.50 -23.96
CA ILE A 593 -5.78 -6.86 -22.89
C ILE A 593 -4.68 -5.98 -23.48
N LEU A 594 -4.02 -6.40 -24.56
CA LEU A 594 -2.89 -5.68 -25.14
C LEU A 594 -3.28 -4.26 -25.60
N LYS A 595 -4.44 -4.08 -26.24
CA LYS A 595 -4.93 -2.73 -26.63
C LYS A 595 -5.32 -1.83 -25.47
N ARG A 596 -5.30 -2.34 -24.24
CA ARG A 596 -5.64 -1.59 -23.03
C ARG A 596 -4.42 -1.15 -22.23
N HIS A 597 -3.22 -1.60 -22.58
CA HIS A 597 -2.01 -1.12 -21.95
C HIS A 597 -1.73 0.34 -22.30
N VAL A 598 -1.24 1.10 -21.33
CA VAL A 598 -0.64 2.42 -21.52
C VAL A 598 0.86 2.22 -21.58
N ASN A 599 1.45 2.42 -22.75
CA ASN A 599 2.89 2.35 -22.94
C ASN A 599 3.47 3.77 -22.82
N PHE A 600 4.53 3.90 -22.02
CA PHE A 600 5.21 5.17 -21.79
C PHE A 600 6.71 4.95 -21.63
N MET A 601 7.52 5.95 -22.00
CA MET A 601 8.96 5.98 -21.73
C MET A 601 9.32 6.73 -20.45
N SER A 602 8.36 7.47 -19.90
CA SER A 602 8.46 8.22 -18.66
C SER A 602 7.04 8.64 -18.26
N ASN A 603 6.81 8.74 -16.95
CA ASN A 603 5.60 9.29 -16.37
C ASN A 603 6.02 10.27 -15.24
N PRO A 604 5.09 10.94 -14.55
CA PRO A 604 5.43 11.89 -13.49
C PRO A 604 6.22 11.33 -12.30
N ASP A 605 6.11 10.04 -12.02
CA ASP A 605 6.79 9.35 -10.91
C ASP A 605 8.16 8.77 -11.31
N GLU A 606 8.38 8.56 -12.61
CA GLU A 606 9.58 7.95 -13.18
C GLU A 606 10.63 8.98 -13.59
N GLU A 607 11.87 8.52 -13.81
CA GLU A 607 12.92 9.36 -14.39
C GLU A 607 12.55 9.86 -15.79
N THR A 608 13.15 10.98 -16.21
CA THR A 608 12.89 11.56 -17.53
C THR A 608 13.29 10.60 -18.65
N ALA A 609 12.57 10.65 -19.78
CA ALA A 609 12.84 9.73 -20.88
C ALA A 609 14.29 9.84 -21.42
N ILE A 610 14.91 11.03 -21.36
CA ILE A 610 16.33 11.21 -21.69
C ILE A 610 17.23 10.55 -20.66
N ALA A 611 16.97 10.71 -19.36
CA ALA A 611 17.78 10.04 -18.33
C ALA A 611 17.72 8.51 -18.48
N GLN A 612 16.59 7.97 -18.95
CA GLN A 612 16.39 6.54 -19.11
C GLN A 612 16.93 5.95 -20.43
N PHE A 613 16.76 6.64 -21.55
CA PHE A 613 17.03 6.09 -22.89
C PHE A 613 18.05 6.93 -23.71
N GLY A 614 18.54 8.03 -23.15
CA GLY A 614 19.36 9.02 -23.87
C GLY A 614 18.56 9.80 -24.91
N SER A 615 19.25 10.39 -25.88
CA SER A 615 18.69 11.24 -26.94
C SER A 615 18.95 10.72 -28.36
N HIS A 616 19.37 9.46 -28.50
CA HIS A 616 19.82 8.86 -29.76
C HIS A 616 18.92 7.69 -30.17
N ASP A 617 19.43 6.73 -30.95
CA ASP A 617 18.63 5.72 -31.62
C ASP A 617 17.85 4.80 -30.68
N LYS A 618 18.36 4.52 -29.47
CA LYS A 618 17.61 3.75 -28.46
C LYS A 618 16.33 4.47 -28.05
N TYR A 619 16.39 5.77 -27.78
CA TYR A 619 15.22 6.59 -27.48
C TYR A 619 14.18 6.51 -28.60
N PHE A 620 14.59 6.74 -29.86
CA PHE A 620 13.67 6.77 -30.99
C PHE A 620 13.10 5.38 -31.32
N GLY A 621 13.91 4.33 -31.20
CA GLY A 621 13.47 2.96 -31.40
C GLY A 621 12.40 2.53 -30.39
N VAL A 622 12.62 2.82 -29.11
CA VAL A 622 11.61 2.57 -28.06
C VAL A 622 10.38 3.47 -28.26
N CYS A 623 10.55 4.72 -28.69
CA CYS A 623 9.44 5.62 -28.99
C CYS A 623 8.58 5.12 -30.17
N VAL A 624 9.20 4.55 -31.21
CA VAL A 624 8.49 3.86 -32.30
C VAL A 624 7.67 2.71 -31.72
N MET A 625 8.27 1.83 -30.92
CA MET A 625 7.54 0.72 -30.28
C MET A 625 6.35 1.19 -29.44
N MET A 626 6.53 2.26 -28.66
CA MET A 626 5.49 2.83 -27.80
C MET A 626 4.24 3.22 -28.60
N ILE A 627 4.43 3.69 -29.83
CA ILE A 627 3.37 4.23 -30.71
C ILE A 627 2.75 3.15 -31.59
N THR A 628 3.56 2.19 -32.04
CA THR A 628 3.15 1.19 -33.02
C THR A 628 2.65 -0.12 -32.41
N LEU A 629 2.88 -0.37 -31.12
CA LEU A 629 2.18 -1.41 -30.38
C LEU A 629 0.71 -1.01 -30.14
N PRO A 630 -0.23 -1.97 -30.10
CA PRO A 630 -1.57 -1.73 -29.59
C PRO A 630 -1.52 -1.24 -28.14
N GLY A 631 -2.50 -0.42 -27.75
CA GLY A 631 -2.47 0.27 -26.45
C GLY A 631 -2.27 1.77 -26.58
N LEU A 632 -2.45 2.52 -25.50
CA LEU A 632 -2.37 3.97 -25.46
C LEU A 632 -0.90 4.43 -25.34
N PRO A 633 -0.34 5.19 -26.29
CA PRO A 633 0.95 5.84 -26.11
C PRO A 633 0.81 7.10 -25.23
N MET A 634 1.66 7.21 -24.21
CA MET A 634 1.71 8.37 -23.33
C MET A 634 3.12 8.96 -23.28
N PHE A 635 3.20 10.27 -23.52
CA PHE A 635 4.42 11.07 -23.41
C PHE A 635 4.48 11.77 -22.05
N GLY A 636 5.64 11.71 -21.38
CA GLY A 636 5.89 12.43 -20.14
C GLY A 636 6.08 13.94 -20.33
N HIS A 637 6.01 14.70 -19.23
CA HIS A 637 6.31 16.13 -19.26
C HIS A 637 7.77 16.34 -19.70
N GLY A 638 7.99 17.20 -20.70
CA GLY A 638 9.34 17.53 -21.16
C GLY A 638 9.98 16.50 -22.08
N GLN A 639 9.32 15.36 -22.34
CA GLN A 639 9.87 14.27 -23.16
C GLN A 639 10.13 14.69 -24.62
N LEU A 640 9.24 15.50 -25.21
CA LEU A 640 9.42 15.97 -26.59
C LEU A 640 10.54 17.01 -26.67
N GLU A 641 10.59 17.91 -25.69
CA GLU A 641 11.56 18.99 -25.57
C GLU A 641 12.94 18.48 -25.15
N GLY A 642 13.01 17.30 -24.53
CA GLY A 642 14.24 16.72 -24.01
C GLY A 642 14.70 17.36 -22.70
N PHE A 643 13.77 17.73 -21.82
CA PHE A 643 14.10 18.22 -20.48
C PHE A 643 14.63 17.09 -19.59
N THR A 644 15.60 17.44 -18.77
CA THR A 644 16.28 16.52 -17.86
C THR A 644 15.75 16.62 -16.43
N GLU A 645 15.13 17.74 -16.06
CA GLU A 645 14.51 17.91 -14.75
C GLU A 645 13.25 17.05 -14.61
N LYS A 646 13.22 16.23 -13.55
CA LYS A 646 12.03 15.49 -13.11
C LYS A 646 11.20 16.35 -12.16
N TYR A 647 9.90 16.41 -12.39
CA TYR A 647 8.99 17.24 -11.59
C TYR A 647 8.13 16.36 -10.68
N GLY A 648 8.37 16.46 -9.37
CA GLY A 648 7.47 15.92 -8.35
C GLY A 648 6.13 16.65 -8.28
N MET A 649 5.23 16.14 -7.43
CA MET A 649 3.86 16.64 -7.29
C MET A 649 3.76 18.01 -6.59
N GLU A 650 4.85 18.47 -6.00
CA GLU A 650 5.00 19.71 -5.24
C GLU A 650 5.62 20.86 -6.03
N TYR A 651 6.02 20.64 -7.28
CA TYR A 651 6.71 21.65 -8.08
C TYR A 651 5.75 22.74 -8.56
N ARG A 652 6.14 24.00 -8.36
CA ARG A 652 5.42 25.19 -8.85
C ARG A 652 6.02 25.75 -10.14
N ARG A 653 7.29 25.50 -10.39
CA ARG A 653 8.05 25.98 -11.56
C ARG A 653 9.21 25.02 -11.82
N ALA A 654 9.79 25.09 -13.02
CA ALA A 654 11.08 24.47 -13.26
C ALA A 654 12.16 25.22 -12.48
N TYR A 655 13.07 24.49 -11.82
CA TYR A 655 14.23 25.08 -11.18
C TYR A 655 15.37 25.23 -12.17
N TYR A 656 15.44 24.36 -13.16
CA TYR A 656 16.40 24.47 -14.26
C TYR A 656 15.84 25.36 -15.37
N ASP A 657 16.73 26.18 -15.94
CA ASP A 657 16.42 26.99 -17.11
C ASP A 657 16.85 26.23 -18.37
N GLU A 658 16.10 25.17 -18.69
CA GLU A 658 16.39 24.30 -19.83
C GLU A 658 15.79 24.85 -21.13
N ALA A 659 16.59 24.88 -22.19
CA ALA A 659 16.11 25.11 -23.54
C ALA A 659 15.79 23.78 -24.22
N PRO A 660 14.78 23.71 -25.11
CA PRO A 660 14.48 22.49 -25.85
C PRO A 660 15.67 22.00 -26.68
N ASN A 661 15.87 20.68 -26.71
CA ASN A 661 16.82 20.04 -27.60
C ASN A 661 16.25 20.01 -29.04
N TYR A 662 16.62 21.00 -29.85
CA TYR A 662 16.11 21.13 -31.22
C TYR A 662 16.46 19.95 -32.14
N HIS A 663 17.57 19.23 -31.90
CA HIS A 663 17.89 18.04 -32.68
C HIS A 663 16.93 16.89 -32.35
N LEU A 664 16.60 16.69 -31.07
CA LEU A 664 15.61 15.71 -30.63
C LEU A 664 14.23 16.04 -31.22
N LEU A 665 13.80 17.30 -31.13
CA LEU A 665 12.53 17.78 -31.70
C LEU A 665 12.48 17.55 -33.22
N TYR A 666 13.55 17.89 -33.93
CA TYR A 666 13.64 17.67 -35.38
C TYR A 666 13.47 16.18 -35.72
N ARG A 667 14.13 15.28 -35.00
CA ARG A 667 13.96 13.83 -35.21
C ARG A 667 12.55 13.36 -34.88
N HIS A 668 11.90 13.88 -33.83
CA HIS A 668 10.49 13.62 -33.56
C HIS A 668 9.59 14.02 -34.74
N GLU A 669 9.82 15.18 -35.33
CA GLU A 669 9.05 15.66 -36.49
C GLU A 669 9.19 14.74 -37.72
N GLN A 670 10.40 14.23 -37.96
CA GLN A 670 10.70 13.36 -39.11
C GLN A 670 10.25 11.91 -38.90
N GLU A 671 10.49 11.35 -37.71
CA GLU A 671 10.38 9.91 -37.45
C GLU A 671 9.11 9.54 -36.67
N ILE A 672 8.65 10.39 -35.75
CA ILE A 672 7.65 10.04 -34.74
C ILE A 672 6.27 10.62 -35.05
N PHE A 673 6.16 11.91 -35.34
CA PHE A 673 4.86 12.58 -35.50
C PHE A 673 4.05 12.08 -36.70
N GLN A 674 4.73 11.57 -37.73
CA GLN A 674 4.05 10.93 -38.87
C GLN A 674 3.37 9.61 -38.47
N LEU A 675 3.96 8.86 -37.53
CA LEU A 675 3.39 7.63 -36.99
C LEU A 675 2.21 7.93 -36.06
N LEU A 676 2.30 8.97 -35.23
CA LEU A 676 1.20 9.42 -34.38
C LEU A 676 -0.06 9.75 -35.18
N LYS A 677 0.08 10.41 -36.34
CA LYS A 677 -1.04 10.70 -37.24
C LYS A 677 -1.67 9.45 -37.86
N LYS A 678 -0.94 8.33 -37.87
CA LYS A 678 -1.41 7.01 -38.33
C LYS A 678 -1.84 6.11 -37.17
N ARG A 679 -2.17 6.67 -36.01
CA ARG A 679 -2.56 5.89 -34.83
C ARG A 679 -3.68 4.88 -35.08
N TYR A 680 -4.59 5.16 -36.02
CA TYR A 680 -5.65 4.22 -36.45
C TYR A 680 -5.12 2.87 -36.97
N LEU A 681 -3.87 2.82 -37.48
CA LEU A 681 -3.24 1.62 -38.02
C LEU A 681 -2.68 0.71 -36.92
N PHE A 682 -2.40 1.25 -35.74
CA PHE A 682 -1.69 0.58 -34.65
C PHE A 682 -2.56 0.32 -33.43
N ALA A 683 -3.73 0.97 -33.34
CA ALA A 683 -4.51 1.02 -32.12
C ALA A 683 -5.14 -0.29 -31.68
N GLU A 684 -5.48 -1.11 -32.67
CA GLU A 684 -6.34 -2.27 -32.51
C GLU A 684 -5.54 -3.57 -32.60
N VAL A 685 -6.07 -4.63 -31.97
CA VAL A 685 -5.37 -5.92 -31.84
C VAL A 685 -5.84 -6.95 -32.85
N GLU A 686 -6.96 -6.77 -33.54
CA GLU A 686 -7.57 -7.81 -34.39
C GLU A 686 -6.57 -8.32 -35.43
N ASN A 687 -5.87 -7.41 -36.12
CA ASN A 687 -4.87 -7.76 -37.11
C ASN A 687 -3.43 -7.69 -36.62
N PHE A 688 -3.21 -7.41 -35.33
CA PHE A 688 -1.86 -7.39 -34.77
C PHE A 688 -1.28 -8.81 -34.74
N GLN A 689 -0.03 -8.96 -35.21
CA GLN A 689 0.72 -10.21 -35.20
C GLN A 689 2.16 -9.95 -34.79
N MET A 690 2.69 -10.78 -33.89
CA MET A 690 4.06 -10.71 -33.40
C MET A 690 4.86 -11.91 -33.90
N TYR A 691 6.08 -11.68 -34.37
CA TYR A 691 6.92 -12.66 -35.02
C TYR A 691 8.21 -12.94 -34.26
N ASP A 692 8.72 -14.16 -34.45
CA ASP A 692 10.05 -14.53 -34.01
C ASP A 692 11.11 -14.17 -35.05
N PHE A 693 12.28 -13.74 -34.58
CA PHE A 693 13.42 -13.40 -35.41
C PHE A 693 14.57 -14.35 -35.10
N TYR A 694 15.10 -15.00 -36.12
CA TYR A 694 16.20 -15.95 -36.00
C TYR A 694 17.43 -15.39 -36.71
N ASN A 695 18.58 -15.44 -36.05
CA ASN A 695 19.87 -15.11 -36.65
C ASN A 695 20.21 -16.09 -37.79
N GLU A 696 21.23 -15.77 -38.59
CA GLU A 696 21.67 -16.63 -39.71
C GLU A 696 22.11 -18.04 -39.28
N ASP A 697 22.54 -18.21 -38.03
CA ASP A 697 22.91 -19.48 -37.41
C ASP A 697 21.71 -20.30 -36.91
N GLY A 698 20.49 -19.77 -37.04
CA GLY A 698 19.25 -20.42 -36.62
C GLY A 698 18.94 -20.29 -35.14
N VAL A 699 19.63 -19.41 -34.40
CA VAL A 699 19.33 -19.12 -32.99
C VAL A 699 18.26 -18.02 -32.89
N LEU A 700 17.27 -18.21 -32.03
CA LEU A 700 16.26 -17.20 -31.73
C LEU A 700 16.94 -15.97 -31.12
N ASN A 701 16.70 -14.80 -31.69
CA ASN A 701 17.23 -13.54 -31.22
C ASN A 701 16.09 -12.67 -30.69
N ASP A 702 16.03 -12.60 -29.36
CA ASP A 702 14.99 -11.86 -28.67
C ASP A 702 15.19 -10.34 -28.70
N ASP A 703 16.37 -9.85 -29.07
CA ASP A 703 16.65 -8.41 -29.16
C ASP A 703 15.93 -7.75 -30.33
N VAL A 704 15.61 -8.52 -31.38
CA VAL A 704 14.90 -8.01 -32.56
C VAL A 704 13.39 -8.21 -32.43
N PHE A 705 12.68 -7.13 -32.10
CA PHE A 705 11.21 -7.08 -32.15
C PHE A 705 10.72 -6.99 -33.60
N ALA A 706 9.84 -7.91 -34.00
CA ALA A 706 9.18 -7.87 -35.30
C ALA A 706 7.67 -8.08 -35.12
N TYR A 707 6.86 -7.17 -35.62
CA TYR A 707 5.40 -7.29 -35.57
C TYR A 707 4.73 -6.50 -36.69
N SER A 708 3.49 -6.86 -37.01
CA SER A 708 2.70 -6.21 -38.05
C SER A 708 1.31 -5.82 -37.57
N ASN A 709 0.71 -4.85 -38.26
CA ASN A 709 -0.69 -4.52 -38.11
C ASN A 709 -1.23 -3.99 -39.45
N ARG A 710 -2.57 -3.98 -39.60
CA ARG A 710 -3.23 -3.43 -40.78
C ARG A 710 -4.55 -2.75 -40.43
N TYR A 711 -4.89 -1.77 -41.26
CA TYR A 711 -6.19 -1.11 -41.23
C TYR A 711 -6.66 -0.89 -42.66
N GLY A 712 -7.72 -1.59 -43.07
CA GLY A 712 -8.14 -1.64 -44.47
C GLY A 712 -7.01 -2.17 -45.36
N ASN A 713 -6.59 -1.37 -46.34
CA ASN A 713 -5.51 -1.71 -47.27
C ASN A 713 -4.13 -1.22 -46.80
N GLU A 714 -4.06 -0.42 -45.74
CA GLU A 714 -2.78 0.04 -45.19
C GLU A 714 -2.18 -1.02 -44.27
N ARG A 715 -0.88 -1.27 -44.45
CA ARG A 715 -0.14 -2.36 -43.82
C ARG A 715 1.13 -1.79 -43.22
N ALA A 716 1.48 -2.24 -42.02
CA ALA A 716 2.73 -1.89 -41.37
C ALA A 716 3.46 -3.15 -40.90
N LEU A 717 4.78 -3.17 -41.11
CA LEU A 717 5.71 -4.11 -40.49
C LEU A 717 6.74 -3.27 -39.74
N ILE A 718 6.85 -3.51 -38.44
CA ILE A 718 7.80 -2.84 -37.56
C ILE A 718 8.88 -3.85 -37.22
N VAL A 719 10.13 -3.44 -37.39
CA VAL A 719 11.30 -4.22 -36.99
C VAL A 719 12.23 -3.30 -36.22
N TYR A 720 12.55 -3.67 -34.98
CA TYR A 720 13.43 -2.90 -34.13
C TYR A 720 14.36 -3.81 -33.34
N ASN A 721 15.65 -3.51 -33.37
CA ASN A 721 16.66 -4.19 -32.57
C ASN A 721 16.92 -3.36 -31.30
N ASN A 722 16.45 -3.85 -30.15
CA ASN A 722 16.66 -3.22 -28.84
C ASN A 722 17.95 -3.73 -28.16
N ALA A 723 19.04 -3.72 -28.91
CA ALA A 723 20.38 -4.04 -28.44
C ALA A 723 21.40 -3.19 -29.23
N TYR A 724 22.58 -2.96 -28.64
CA TYR A 724 23.64 -2.21 -29.32
C TYR A 724 24.35 -3.04 -30.38
N GLU A 725 24.36 -4.37 -30.25
CA GLU A 725 24.90 -5.29 -31.22
C GLU A 725 24.09 -5.26 -32.52
N ARG A 726 24.77 -5.40 -33.66
CA ARG A 726 24.09 -5.54 -34.94
C ARG A 726 23.48 -6.94 -35.08
N ALA A 727 22.25 -7.01 -35.58
CA ALA A 727 21.56 -8.25 -35.87
C ALA A 727 21.29 -8.43 -37.38
N THR A 728 21.46 -9.65 -37.87
CA THR A 728 21.12 -10.08 -39.24
C THR A 728 20.45 -11.44 -39.17
N GLY A 729 19.35 -11.64 -39.90
CA GLY A 729 18.54 -12.84 -39.73
C GLY A 729 17.25 -12.84 -40.54
N ARG A 730 16.33 -13.73 -40.17
CA ARG A 730 15.04 -13.97 -40.84
C ARG A 730 13.89 -13.88 -39.85
N ILE A 731 12.78 -13.29 -40.31
CA ILE A 731 11.52 -13.29 -39.57
C ILE A 731 10.77 -14.60 -39.87
N HIS A 732 10.41 -15.32 -38.82
CA HIS A 732 9.66 -16.57 -38.87
C HIS A 732 8.15 -16.32 -38.66
N PRO A 733 7.28 -17.31 -38.95
CA PRO A 733 5.84 -17.19 -38.72
C PRO A 733 5.49 -16.75 -37.29
N ALA A 734 4.37 -16.05 -37.16
CA ALA A 734 3.93 -15.41 -35.93
C ALA A 734 3.70 -16.42 -34.80
N SER A 735 3.95 -15.99 -33.58
CA SER A 735 3.60 -16.75 -32.37
C SER A 735 2.08 -16.99 -32.30
N ALA A 736 1.70 -18.05 -31.60
CA ALA A 736 0.31 -18.43 -31.41
C ALA A 736 -0.52 -17.28 -30.81
N LYS A 737 -1.64 -16.94 -31.45
CA LYS A 737 -2.58 -15.92 -30.97
C LYS A 737 -3.97 -16.51 -30.85
N GLN A 738 -4.67 -16.24 -29.75
CA GLN A 738 -6.06 -16.63 -29.60
C GLN A 738 -6.96 -15.68 -30.40
N MET A 739 -7.75 -16.25 -31.32
CA MET A 739 -8.84 -15.53 -31.97
C MET A 739 -10.12 -15.76 -31.14
N LEU A 740 -11.00 -14.75 -31.03
CA LEU A 740 -12.25 -14.80 -30.24
C LEU A 740 -12.99 -16.14 -30.41
N GLY A 741 -12.85 -17.05 -29.43
CA GLY A 741 -13.52 -18.36 -29.41
C GLY A 741 -12.94 -19.47 -30.30
N GLU A 742 -11.77 -19.29 -30.93
CA GLU A 742 -11.17 -20.24 -31.87
C GLU A 742 -9.75 -20.75 -31.44
N ARG A 743 -9.23 -21.73 -32.19
CA ARG A 743 -7.93 -22.38 -31.99
C ARG A 743 -6.78 -21.37 -32.23
N LEU A 744 -5.64 -21.58 -31.56
CA LEU A 744 -4.41 -20.80 -31.79
C LEU A 744 -4.00 -20.85 -33.27
N ILE A 745 -3.77 -19.69 -33.87
CA ILE A 745 -3.36 -19.55 -35.27
C ILE A 745 -1.94 -18.97 -35.33
N GLU A 746 -1.05 -19.66 -36.03
CA GLU A 746 0.23 -19.11 -36.50
C GLU A 746 0.04 -18.53 -37.89
N SER A 747 0.62 -17.35 -38.16
CA SER A 747 0.46 -16.67 -39.45
C SER A 747 1.79 -16.21 -40.04
N THR A 748 1.98 -16.39 -41.34
CA THR A 748 3.12 -15.77 -42.04
C THR A 748 2.88 -14.26 -42.19
N ILE A 749 3.93 -13.47 -42.42
CA ILE A 749 3.79 -12.03 -42.72
C ILE A 749 2.82 -11.81 -43.90
N GLY A 750 2.93 -12.64 -44.94
CA GLY A 750 2.05 -12.56 -46.11
C GLY A 750 0.58 -12.80 -45.76
N ALA A 751 0.29 -13.80 -44.94
CA ALA A 751 -1.08 -14.09 -44.50
C ALA A 751 -1.63 -13.02 -43.54
N ALA A 752 -0.81 -12.50 -42.62
CA ALA A 752 -1.21 -11.47 -41.67
C ALA A 752 -1.54 -10.12 -42.34
N LEU A 753 -0.84 -9.81 -43.43
CA LEU A 753 -1.00 -8.55 -44.14
C LEU A 753 -2.00 -8.64 -45.31
N GLN A 754 -2.39 -9.83 -45.78
CA GLN A 754 -3.41 -10.02 -46.81
C GLN A 754 -4.78 -9.62 -46.32
#